data_AF-A0A328BP14-F1
#
_entry.id   AF-A0A328BP14-F1
#
_cell.length_a   1.000
_cell.length_b   1.000
_cell.length_c   1.000
_cell.angle_alpha   90.00
_cell.angle_beta   90.00
_cell.angle_gamma   90.00
#
_symmetry.space_group_name_H-M   'P 1'
#
loop_
_entity.id
_entity.type
_entity.pdbx_description
1 polymer ?
#
loop_
_entity_poly.entity_id
_entity_poly.type
_entity_poly.pdbx_seq_one_letter_code
_entity_poly.pdbx_strand_id
1 'polypeptide(L)'
;MKLTAARQQLLLVLADTFIPSLPAETAAAAFWQRAGSAGVRLELLVTALEAQPAARQQQFAQLLALLDSPLLGLSWGGPPRRFGALNAAQRETLLQRWSRSPLPPLRQGFQALRKLLTFLFYADSTPAAPNPAWAAIGYPGPLAGAEALADTPRPLPTLRPAQDVHYSCEVLVIGSGAGGGVVAGELAAAGHHVLVLEKGPYCHGCDFTQREADMIGQLYDARGTLGTTDGGVTLLAGSCLGGGTTVNWAGSFRTPDYVLQEWAREHDAPHFTQASFQASLDAVTRALHVNTDYARHNGQNQALLDGSARLGQPTRLIPRNELGLDSSDRHFRGLGFSTFGDQYGVKQGTLNTYLKTAAAHGADLLPNTEVTHLTRQGGRVAGAEAWHTTADGRRVRVTVQAQRVVVAGGAVQTPALLLRSGLRHPHLGQHLHLHPTVAVTGIYPELIEPWYGPSMSVVNDSCTRLGGSNFGAKIETPPAHLGLMAMTLPWTSGAAHKRLMLQAAHLGSFIVLTRDRDGGRVRVDGQGQPLISYRLSRFDRTSMLTAVRAAAEIHAAAGAHTVLLPHGTLPTLQVQQGRIQNPAVLDGLPGLDWSPNRFGLYSAHQMSTCRMGGRRQDHPTSPSGETYELRGLYVADGSAFPACSGVNPMLTIMALAHHTAQHLKADLAADRSSYRPAQLVQGVSEVRQ
;
A
#
# COMPACT_ATOMS: atom_id res chain seq x y z
N MET A 1 23.31 -1.98 -7.00
CA MET A 1 23.97 -1.88 -8.34
C MET A 1 24.68 -0.53 -8.41
N LYS A 2 26.01 -0.47 -8.60
CA LYS A 2 26.68 0.82 -8.78
C LYS A 2 26.38 1.39 -10.17
N LEU A 3 25.78 2.58 -10.24
CA LEU A 3 25.58 3.32 -11.49
C LEU A 3 26.90 3.96 -11.93
N THR A 4 27.27 3.79 -13.20
CA THR A 4 28.41 4.51 -13.79
C THR A 4 28.04 5.97 -14.04
N ALA A 5 29.03 6.86 -14.13
CA ALA A 5 28.79 8.28 -14.45
C ALA A 5 27.97 8.47 -15.75
N ALA A 6 28.22 7.64 -16.77
CA ALA A 6 27.44 7.66 -18.01
C ALA A 6 25.96 7.28 -17.78
N ARG A 7 25.67 6.29 -16.95
CA ARG A 7 24.29 5.89 -16.61
C ARG A 7 23.58 6.93 -15.74
N GLN A 8 24.30 7.59 -14.85
CA GLN A 8 23.79 8.72 -14.07
C GLN A 8 23.38 9.86 -15.01
N GLN A 9 24.25 10.25 -15.94
CA GLN A 9 23.93 11.28 -16.93
C GLN A 9 22.74 10.90 -17.81
N LEU A 10 22.63 9.64 -18.23
CA LEU A 10 21.47 9.14 -18.99
C LEU A 10 20.15 9.31 -18.20
N LEU A 11 20.15 9.02 -16.90
CA LEU A 11 18.97 9.19 -16.05
C LEU A 11 18.57 10.67 -15.89
N LEU A 12 19.54 11.58 -15.78
CA LEU A 12 19.28 13.02 -15.75
C LEU A 12 18.68 13.50 -17.07
N VAL A 13 19.19 13.02 -18.20
CA VAL A 13 18.65 13.33 -19.54
C VAL A 13 17.24 12.77 -19.73
N LEU A 14 16.93 11.61 -19.16
CA LEU A 14 15.56 11.06 -19.10
C LEU A 14 14.65 11.95 -18.25
N ALA A 15 15.12 12.39 -17.08
CA ALA A 15 14.37 13.29 -16.21
C ALA A 15 14.04 14.61 -16.94
N ASP A 16 14.99 15.18 -17.67
CA ASP A 16 14.79 16.38 -18.50
C ASP A 16 13.82 16.13 -19.67
N THR A 17 13.66 14.89 -20.12
CA THR A 17 12.69 14.58 -21.17
C THR A 17 11.27 14.50 -20.60
N PHE A 18 11.10 13.89 -19.42
CA PHE A 18 9.80 13.86 -18.76
C PHE A 18 9.38 15.22 -18.21
N ILE A 19 10.34 16.01 -17.74
CA ILE A 19 10.15 17.32 -17.11
C ILE A 19 11.16 18.31 -17.74
N PRO A 20 10.85 18.84 -18.93
CA PRO A 20 11.76 19.71 -19.65
C PRO A 20 11.84 21.12 -19.06
N SER A 21 12.97 21.77 -19.29
CA SER A 21 13.07 23.24 -19.23
C SER A 21 12.40 23.82 -20.47
N LEU A 22 11.43 24.71 -20.26
CA LEU A 22 10.63 25.32 -21.32
C LEU A 22 10.53 26.84 -21.09
N PRO A 23 10.28 27.63 -22.14
CA PRO A 23 9.89 29.03 -22.00
C PRO A 23 8.66 29.16 -21.09
N ALA A 24 8.59 30.26 -20.34
CA ALA A 24 7.47 30.50 -19.44
C ALA A 24 6.18 30.73 -20.23
N GLU A 25 5.14 29.94 -19.97
CA GLU A 25 3.79 30.13 -20.54
C GLU A 25 2.89 31.00 -19.64
N THR A 26 3.31 31.23 -18.40
CA THR A 26 2.54 31.90 -17.33
C THR A 26 3.51 32.67 -16.42
N ALA A 27 2.99 33.36 -15.40
CA ALA A 27 3.81 34.04 -14.39
C ALA A 27 4.78 33.12 -13.61
N ALA A 28 4.60 31.79 -13.67
CA ALA A 28 5.43 30.80 -13.00
C ALA A 28 6.74 30.45 -13.76
N ALA A 29 7.51 31.46 -14.19
CA ALA A 29 8.68 31.26 -15.05
C ALA A 29 9.73 30.29 -14.47
N ALA A 30 10.01 30.37 -13.16
CA ALA A 30 10.96 29.50 -12.49
C ALA A 30 10.55 28.02 -12.56
N PHE A 31 9.25 27.72 -12.48
CA PHE A 31 8.75 26.35 -12.61
C PHE A 31 8.94 25.83 -14.04
N TRP A 32 8.57 26.63 -15.05
CA TRP A 32 8.71 26.27 -16.46
C TRP A 32 10.16 26.05 -16.89
N GLN A 33 11.08 26.87 -16.40
CA GLN A 33 12.50 26.78 -16.72
C GLN A 33 13.24 25.67 -15.95
N ARG A 34 12.65 25.13 -14.87
CA ARG A 34 13.28 24.04 -14.11
C ARG A 34 13.18 22.71 -14.86
N ALA A 35 14.33 22.11 -15.15
CA ALA A 35 14.43 20.79 -15.75
C ALA A 35 14.43 19.67 -14.70
N GLY A 36 14.05 18.45 -15.09
CA GLY A 36 14.00 17.28 -14.22
C GLY A 36 15.33 16.97 -13.53
N SER A 37 16.44 17.12 -14.24
CA SER A 37 17.80 16.92 -13.72
C SER A 37 18.16 17.84 -12.56
N ALA A 38 17.51 19.00 -12.44
CA ALA A 38 17.71 19.92 -11.31
C ALA A 38 16.92 19.52 -10.05
N GLY A 39 15.95 18.61 -10.15
CA GLY A 39 15.10 18.18 -9.04
C GLY A 39 15.27 16.72 -8.61
N VAL A 40 15.78 15.84 -9.46
CA VAL A 40 15.92 14.41 -9.14
C VAL A 40 17.26 14.14 -8.44
N ARG A 41 17.21 13.79 -7.14
CA ARG A 41 18.37 13.25 -6.40
C ARG A 41 18.66 11.81 -6.78
N LEU A 42 19.83 11.55 -7.39
CA LEU A 42 20.21 10.22 -7.86
C LEU A 42 20.48 9.23 -6.72
N GLU A 43 20.82 9.72 -5.53
CA GLU A 43 21.06 8.90 -4.34
C GLU A 43 19.78 8.15 -3.91
N LEU A 44 18.63 8.86 -3.94
CA LEU A 44 17.33 8.27 -3.65
C LEU A 44 16.95 7.22 -4.70
N LEU A 45 17.24 7.50 -5.97
CA LEU A 45 17.01 6.56 -7.06
C LEU A 45 17.84 5.28 -6.89
N VAL A 46 19.13 5.40 -6.59
CA VAL A 46 20.02 4.25 -6.34
C VAL A 46 19.49 3.44 -5.17
N THR A 47 19.14 4.10 -4.08
CA THR A 47 18.59 3.46 -2.87
C THR A 47 17.30 2.68 -3.17
N ALA A 48 16.40 3.24 -3.99
CA ALA A 48 15.18 2.57 -4.43
C ALA A 48 15.47 1.33 -5.30
N LEU A 49 16.46 1.42 -6.21
CA LEU A 49 16.88 0.30 -7.05
C LEU A 49 17.53 -0.83 -6.24
N GLU A 50 18.34 -0.49 -5.24
CA GLU A 50 19.01 -1.47 -4.39
C GLU A 50 18.04 -2.25 -3.51
N ALA A 51 16.88 -1.67 -3.20
CA ALA A 51 15.79 -2.35 -2.51
C ALA A 51 15.02 -3.34 -3.41
N GLN A 52 15.27 -3.38 -4.72
CA GLN A 52 14.62 -4.33 -5.62
C GLN A 52 15.31 -5.70 -5.64
N PRO A 53 14.57 -6.79 -5.91
CA PRO A 53 15.16 -8.09 -6.20
C PRO A 53 16.18 -8.05 -7.33
N ALA A 54 17.20 -8.90 -7.28
CA ALA A 54 18.31 -8.92 -8.25
C ALA A 54 17.83 -9.00 -9.71
N ALA A 55 16.80 -9.80 -10.00
CA ALA A 55 16.21 -9.91 -11.33
C ALA A 55 15.67 -8.57 -11.85
N ARG A 56 15.03 -7.75 -10.98
CA ARG A 56 14.54 -6.42 -11.36
C ARG A 56 15.68 -5.42 -11.54
N GLN A 57 16.71 -5.49 -10.70
CA GLN A 57 17.92 -4.68 -10.90
C GLN A 57 18.56 -4.98 -12.27
N GLN A 58 18.62 -6.25 -12.65
CA GLN A 58 19.13 -6.68 -13.96
C GLN A 58 18.24 -6.20 -15.11
N GLN A 59 16.91 -6.31 -15.00
CA GLN A 59 15.97 -5.77 -16.00
C GLN A 59 16.15 -4.26 -16.18
N PHE A 60 16.31 -3.52 -15.08
CA PHE A 60 16.57 -2.08 -15.14
C PHE A 60 17.93 -1.78 -15.80
N ALA A 61 18.97 -2.56 -15.51
CA ALA A 61 20.27 -2.43 -16.16
C ALA A 61 20.20 -2.71 -17.68
N GLN A 62 19.41 -3.69 -18.10
CA GLN A 62 19.15 -3.99 -19.51
C GLN A 62 18.40 -2.86 -20.21
N LEU A 63 17.41 -2.25 -19.54
CA LEU A 63 16.70 -1.07 -20.03
C LEU A 63 17.68 0.09 -20.27
N LEU A 64 18.57 0.38 -19.31
CA LEU A 64 19.60 1.41 -19.47
C LEU A 64 20.58 1.07 -20.59
N ALA A 65 20.95 -0.20 -20.76
CA ALA A 65 21.83 -0.63 -21.84
C ALA A 65 21.18 -0.45 -23.23
N LEU A 66 19.86 -0.71 -23.36
CA LEU A 66 19.12 -0.43 -24.59
C LEU A 66 19.12 1.07 -24.90
N LEU A 67 18.87 1.91 -23.89
CA LEU A 67 18.84 3.37 -24.03
C LEU A 67 20.21 3.97 -24.42
N ASP A 68 21.31 3.34 -24.02
CA ASP A 68 22.67 3.76 -24.39
C ASP A 68 23.17 3.13 -25.71
N SER A 69 22.34 2.33 -26.39
CA SER A 69 22.70 1.66 -27.64
C SER A 69 22.19 2.41 -28.88
N PRO A 70 22.96 2.46 -30.00
CA PRO A 70 22.45 2.89 -31.30
C PRO A 70 21.24 2.07 -31.79
N LEU A 71 21.11 0.81 -31.37
CA LEU A 71 19.97 -0.05 -31.71
C LEU A 71 18.64 0.47 -31.14
N LEU A 72 18.68 1.43 -30.20
CA LEU A 72 17.51 2.13 -29.69
C LEU A 72 16.61 2.66 -30.82
N GLY A 73 17.18 3.14 -31.93
CA GLY A 73 16.43 3.63 -33.10
C GLY A 73 15.38 2.65 -33.60
N LEU A 74 15.66 1.34 -33.56
CA LEU A 74 14.73 0.29 -34.00
C LEU A 74 13.49 0.18 -33.11
N SER A 75 13.60 0.48 -31.81
CA SER A 75 12.49 0.36 -30.86
C SER A 75 11.35 1.34 -31.11
N TRP A 76 11.61 2.40 -31.88
CA TRP A 76 10.65 3.46 -32.15
C TRP A 76 10.68 3.95 -33.60
N GLY A 77 11.45 3.32 -34.50
CA GLY A 77 11.57 3.71 -35.91
C GLY A 77 12.26 5.07 -36.14
N GLY A 78 13.29 5.37 -35.34
CA GLY A 78 14.09 6.60 -35.43
C GLY A 78 15.54 6.36 -35.82
N PRO A 79 16.41 7.40 -35.80
CA PRO A 79 17.81 7.26 -36.19
C PRO A 79 18.59 6.32 -35.25
N PRO A 80 19.65 5.65 -35.72
CA PRO A 80 20.46 4.73 -34.93
C PRO A 80 21.39 5.49 -33.97
N ARG A 81 20.81 6.16 -32.99
CA ARG A 81 21.50 6.97 -31.99
C ARG A 81 21.05 6.56 -30.60
N ARG A 82 22.00 6.56 -29.65
CA ARG A 82 21.70 6.43 -28.21
C ARG A 82 20.82 7.59 -27.72
N PHE A 83 20.06 7.36 -26.66
CA PHE A 83 19.06 8.30 -26.14
C PHE A 83 19.64 9.71 -25.87
N GLY A 84 20.81 9.77 -25.23
CA GLY A 84 21.49 11.03 -24.93
C GLY A 84 21.92 11.84 -26.17
N ALA A 85 22.08 11.19 -27.33
CA ALA A 85 22.47 11.85 -28.59
C ALA A 85 21.26 12.27 -29.46
N LEU A 86 20.03 11.93 -29.05
CA LEU A 86 18.81 12.45 -29.66
C LEU A 86 18.57 13.89 -29.22
N ASN A 87 17.91 14.69 -30.06
CA ASN A 87 17.42 16.00 -29.63
C ASN A 87 16.13 15.86 -28.77
N ALA A 88 15.70 16.95 -28.13
CA ALA A 88 14.56 16.93 -27.20
C ALA A 88 13.27 16.37 -27.84
N ALA A 89 12.92 16.82 -29.05
CA ALA A 89 11.72 16.37 -29.77
C ALA A 89 11.77 14.87 -30.11
N GLN A 90 12.94 14.36 -30.49
CA GLN A 90 13.16 12.94 -30.77
C GLN A 90 13.02 12.09 -29.50
N ARG A 91 13.59 12.55 -28.37
CA ARG A 91 13.46 11.85 -27.08
C ARG A 91 12.01 11.76 -26.62
N GLU A 92 11.27 12.86 -26.72
CA GLU A 92 9.84 12.88 -26.40
C GLU A 92 9.04 11.93 -27.31
N THR A 93 9.28 11.99 -28.62
CA THR A 93 8.62 11.09 -29.60
C THR A 93 8.91 9.62 -29.30
N LEU A 94 10.15 9.28 -28.93
CA LEU A 94 10.53 7.93 -28.53
C LEU A 94 9.70 7.45 -27.34
N LEU A 95 9.65 8.25 -26.26
CA LEU A 95 8.90 7.89 -25.05
C LEU A 95 7.39 7.79 -25.31
N GLN A 96 6.83 8.68 -26.14
CA GLN A 96 5.44 8.59 -26.61
C GLN A 96 5.19 7.27 -27.35
N ARG A 97 6.09 6.87 -28.28
CA ARG A 97 5.97 5.59 -28.99
C ARG A 97 6.10 4.41 -28.06
N TRP A 98 7.02 4.44 -27.10
CA TRP A 98 7.15 3.39 -26.08
C TRP A 98 5.88 3.24 -25.24
N SER A 99 5.25 4.34 -24.81
CA SER A 99 4.00 4.32 -24.04
C SER A 99 2.85 3.60 -24.78
N ARG A 100 2.85 3.65 -26.12
CA ARG A 100 1.83 3.04 -26.98
C ARG A 100 2.31 1.77 -27.69
N SER A 101 3.54 1.33 -27.43
CA SER A 101 4.15 0.22 -28.15
C SER A 101 3.35 -1.08 -28.01
N PRO A 102 3.21 -1.91 -29.06
CA PRO A 102 2.68 -3.26 -28.92
C PRO A 102 3.59 -4.16 -28.07
N LEU A 103 4.88 -3.84 -27.96
CA LEU A 103 5.87 -4.62 -27.20
C LEU A 103 5.78 -4.33 -25.70
N PRO A 104 5.40 -5.30 -24.84
CA PRO A 104 5.24 -5.08 -23.41
C PRO A 104 6.49 -4.55 -22.69
N PRO A 105 7.72 -5.02 -22.97
CA PRO A 105 8.93 -4.52 -22.30
C PRO A 105 9.16 -3.01 -22.50
N LEU A 106 8.82 -2.46 -23.67
CA LEU A 106 8.96 -1.03 -23.94
C LEU A 106 7.96 -0.19 -23.13
N ARG A 107 6.71 -0.69 -22.99
CA ARG A 107 5.71 -0.04 -22.13
C ARG A 107 6.09 -0.09 -20.67
N GLN A 108 6.55 -1.25 -20.21
CA GLN A 108 7.03 -1.44 -18.85
C GLN A 108 8.19 -0.49 -18.54
N GLY A 109 9.18 -0.40 -19.43
CA GLY A 109 10.30 0.52 -19.31
C GLY A 109 9.87 1.99 -19.25
N PHE A 110 8.96 2.42 -20.13
CA PHE A 110 8.37 3.76 -20.09
C PHE A 110 7.67 4.04 -18.75
N GLN A 111 6.79 3.16 -18.28
CA GLN A 111 6.05 3.38 -17.04
C GLN A 111 6.95 3.40 -15.81
N ALA A 112 7.95 2.51 -15.75
CA ALA A 112 8.92 2.47 -14.66
C ALA A 112 9.71 3.78 -14.56
N LEU A 113 10.26 4.25 -15.69
CA LEU A 113 11.03 5.50 -15.74
C LEU A 113 10.16 6.73 -15.44
N ARG A 114 8.96 6.82 -16.07
CA ARG A 114 8.03 7.92 -15.87
C ARG A 114 7.64 8.03 -14.39
N LYS A 115 7.13 6.96 -13.79
CA LYS A 115 6.66 6.96 -12.40
C LYS A 115 7.79 7.34 -11.45
N LEU A 116 8.96 6.71 -11.59
CA LEU A 116 10.10 6.95 -10.70
C LEU A 116 10.63 8.39 -10.79
N LEU A 117 10.89 8.89 -12.00
CA LEU A 117 11.53 10.20 -12.17
C LEU A 117 10.56 11.35 -11.85
N THR A 118 9.28 11.22 -12.21
CA THR A 118 8.27 12.23 -11.85
C THR A 118 7.97 12.22 -10.36
N PHE A 119 7.87 11.04 -9.73
CA PHE A 119 7.74 10.93 -8.27
C PHE A 119 8.87 11.68 -7.57
N LEU A 120 10.13 11.32 -7.88
CA LEU A 120 11.29 11.93 -7.22
C LEU A 120 11.35 13.43 -7.45
N PHE A 121 11.02 13.94 -8.64
CA PHE A 121 11.05 15.38 -8.88
C PHE A 121 10.06 16.17 -8.02
N TYR A 122 8.86 15.63 -7.78
CA TYR A 122 7.79 16.36 -7.06
C TYR A 122 7.68 16.02 -5.57
N ALA A 123 8.11 14.82 -5.16
CA ALA A 123 8.05 14.36 -3.77
C ALA A 123 9.24 14.84 -2.92
N ASP A 124 10.38 15.06 -3.57
CA ASP A 124 11.65 15.23 -2.89
C ASP A 124 11.79 16.60 -2.23
N SER A 125 12.28 16.61 -1.00
CA SER A 125 12.53 17.81 -0.19
C SER A 125 13.52 17.49 0.94
N THR A 126 14.06 18.53 1.57
CA THR A 126 14.93 18.37 2.73
C THR A 126 14.43 19.24 3.89
N PRO A 127 14.84 18.99 5.14
CA PRO A 127 14.52 19.87 6.26
C PRO A 127 14.95 21.34 6.04
N ALA A 128 16.06 21.55 5.32
CA ALA A 128 16.62 22.88 5.08
C ALA A 128 16.03 23.60 3.85
N ALA A 129 15.46 22.86 2.89
CA ALA A 129 14.96 23.41 1.64
C ALA A 129 13.72 22.65 1.15
N PRO A 130 12.55 23.31 1.03
CA PRO A 130 11.39 22.73 0.37
C PRO A 130 11.67 22.56 -1.12
N ASN A 131 10.84 21.76 -1.79
CA ASN A 131 10.97 21.58 -3.23
C ASN A 131 10.67 22.91 -3.96
N PRO A 132 11.56 23.39 -4.85
CA PRO A 132 11.35 24.65 -5.56
C PRO A 132 10.12 24.68 -6.48
N ALA A 133 9.60 23.52 -6.89
CA ALA A 133 8.41 23.45 -7.73
C ALA A 133 7.11 23.76 -6.96
N TRP A 134 7.10 23.55 -5.64
CA TRP A 134 5.88 23.59 -4.83
C TRP A 134 5.25 24.98 -4.75
N ALA A 135 6.07 26.04 -4.68
CA ALA A 135 5.59 27.41 -4.60
C ALA A 135 4.71 27.80 -5.79
N ALA A 136 5.09 27.41 -7.01
CA ALA A 136 4.31 27.68 -8.21
C ALA A 136 3.02 26.86 -8.30
N ILE A 137 2.98 25.71 -7.63
CA ILE A 137 1.82 24.80 -7.58
C ILE A 137 0.84 25.21 -6.48
N GLY A 138 1.28 25.99 -5.49
CA GLY A 138 0.52 26.31 -4.29
C GLY A 138 0.53 25.17 -3.26
N TYR A 139 1.49 24.26 -3.33
CA TYR A 139 1.62 23.18 -2.35
C TYR A 139 2.45 23.65 -1.14
N PRO A 140 1.90 23.61 0.08
CA PRO A 140 2.57 24.12 1.28
C PRO A 140 3.76 23.25 1.74
N GLY A 141 3.80 21.97 1.34
CA GLY A 141 4.75 21.01 1.87
C GLY A 141 4.38 20.47 3.25
N PRO A 142 5.30 19.70 3.88
CA PRO A 142 5.20 19.26 5.28
C PRO A 142 4.89 20.42 6.23
N LEU A 143 4.17 20.15 7.31
CA LEU A 143 3.97 21.12 8.39
C LEU A 143 5.34 21.41 9.05
N ALA A 144 5.77 22.68 9.08
CA ALA A 144 7.11 23.08 9.53
C ALA A 144 7.08 24.27 10.49
N GLY A 145 8.21 24.57 11.15
CA GLY A 145 8.36 25.72 12.05
C GLY A 145 7.82 25.47 13.46
N ALA A 146 7.01 26.40 14.00
CA ALA A 146 6.44 26.32 15.35
C ALA A 146 5.48 25.13 15.58
N GLU A 147 5.12 24.41 14.51
CA GLU A 147 4.29 23.21 14.55
C GLU A 147 5.09 21.89 14.55
N ALA A 148 6.43 21.96 14.46
CA ALA A 148 7.29 20.79 14.52
C ALA A 148 7.20 20.13 15.91
N LEU A 149 6.91 18.83 15.92
CA LEU A 149 6.81 18.08 17.18
C LEU A 149 8.19 17.85 17.80
N ALA A 150 8.25 18.01 19.12
CA ALA A 150 9.43 17.61 19.89
C ALA A 150 9.63 16.08 19.83
N ASP A 151 10.89 15.65 19.91
CA ASP A 151 11.19 14.24 20.17
C ASP A 151 10.70 13.90 21.57
N THR A 152 9.79 12.93 21.65
CA THR A 152 9.15 12.51 22.91
C THR A 152 9.56 11.08 23.22
N PRO A 153 9.57 10.68 24.50
CA PRO A 153 9.84 9.30 24.88
C PRO A 153 8.94 8.33 24.10
N ARG A 154 9.57 7.33 23.50
CA ARG A 154 8.86 6.32 22.70
C ARG A 154 7.98 5.48 23.63
N PRO A 155 6.67 5.37 23.38
CA PRO A 155 5.75 4.67 24.30
C PRO A 155 5.92 3.16 24.32
N LEU A 156 6.49 2.58 23.25
CA LEU A 156 6.71 1.15 23.12
C LEU A 156 8.18 0.81 23.39
N PRO A 157 8.50 0.03 24.45
CA PRO A 157 9.83 -0.51 24.65
C PRO A 157 10.16 -1.52 23.54
N THR A 158 11.42 -1.52 23.09
CA THR A 158 11.89 -2.40 22.02
C THR A 158 13.23 -3.03 22.38
N LEU A 159 13.38 -4.32 22.09
CA LEU A 159 14.65 -5.02 22.15
C LEU A 159 15.63 -4.49 21.09
N ARG A 160 16.93 -4.51 21.42
CA ARG A 160 18.03 -3.99 20.57
C ARG A 160 19.28 -4.87 20.66
N PRO A 161 19.25 -6.12 20.18
CA PRO A 161 20.41 -7.00 20.26
C PRO A 161 21.58 -6.44 19.42
N ALA A 162 22.77 -6.38 20.01
CA ALA A 162 23.99 -5.89 19.35
C ALA A 162 24.89 -7.00 18.78
N GLN A 163 24.53 -8.26 19.07
CA GLN A 163 25.22 -9.49 18.69
C GLN A 163 24.19 -10.59 18.42
N ASP A 164 24.65 -11.73 17.90
CA ASP A 164 23.81 -12.91 17.72
C ASP A 164 23.13 -13.31 19.04
N VAL A 165 21.83 -13.60 18.97
CA VAL A 165 21.01 -13.83 20.16
C VAL A 165 19.99 -14.95 19.94
N HIS A 166 19.70 -15.67 21.03
CA HIS A 166 18.65 -16.67 21.08
C HIS A 166 17.55 -16.21 22.05
N TYR A 167 16.29 -16.24 21.62
CA TYR A 167 15.12 -15.96 22.45
C TYR A 167 14.23 -17.19 22.57
N SER A 168 13.53 -17.32 23.68
CA SER A 168 12.45 -18.30 23.87
C SER A 168 11.17 -17.60 24.27
N CYS A 169 10.03 -18.01 23.72
CA CYS A 169 8.71 -17.49 24.08
C CYS A 169 7.63 -18.57 24.00
N GLU A 170 6.44 -18.29 24.56
CA GLU A 170 5.28 -19.15 24.33
C GLU A 170 4.75 -18.94 22.90
N VAL A 171 4.61 -17.66 22.50
CA VAL A 171 4.06 -17.28 21.19
C VAL A 171 4.99 -16.30 20.48
N LEU A 172 5.44 -16.69 19.29
CA LEU A 172 6.14 -15.82 18.37
C LEU A 172 5.16 -15.24 17.35
N VAL A 173 5.08 -13.92 17.25
CA VAL A 173 4.31 -13.20 16.23
C VAL A 173 5.28 -12.59 15.21
N ILE A 174 5.12 -12.94 13.94
CA ILE A 174 5.97 -12.48 12.83
C ILE A 174 5.20 -11.45 12.01
N GLY A 175 5.58 -10.19 12.13
CA GLY A 175 4.88 -9.03 11.55
C GLY A 175 3.94 -8.38 12.56
N SER A 176 4.05 -7.07 12.70
CA SER A 176 3.31 -6.28 13.71
C SER A 176 2.10 -5.52 13.15
N GLY A 177 1.74 -5.83 11.89
CA GLY A 177 0.67 -5.18 11.14
C GLY A 177 -0.73 -5.34 11.73
N ALA A 178 -1.75 -5.08 10.91
CA ALA A 178 -3.16 -5.14 11.31
C ALA A 178 -3.49 -6.41 12.10
N GLY A 179 -3.13 -7.59 11.60
CA GLY A 179 -3.44 -8.84 12.29
C GLY A 179 -2.45 -9.19 13.40
N GLY A 180 -1.14 -9.11 13.15
CA GLY A 180 -0.13 -9.50 14.14
C GLY A 180 -0.15 -8.64 15.40
N GLY A 181 -0.40 -7.33 15.27
CA GLY A 181 -0.59 -6.45 16.43
C GLY A 181 -1.75 -6.89 17.31
N VAL A 182 -2.91 -7.24 16.71
CA VAL A 182 -4.09 -7.73 17.44
C VAL A 182 -3.77 -8.99 18.20
N VAL A 183 -3.16 -9.98 17.54
CA VAL A 183 -2.80 -11.25 18.18
C VAL A 183 -1.84 -11.03 19.34
N ALA A 184 -0.83 -10.18 19.17
CA ALA A 184 0.12 -9.87 20.23
C ALA A 184 -0.56 -9.23 21.44
N GLY A 185 -1.42 -8.23 21.21
CA GLY A 185 -2.16 -7.56 22.28
C GLY A 185 -3.11 -8.50 23.03
N GLU A 186 -3.88 -9.31 22.30
CA GLU A 186 -4.83 -10.26 22.87
C GLU A 186 -4.16 -11.34 23.73
N LEU A 187 -3.04 -11.91 23.26
CA LEU A 187 -2.36 -13.00 23.95
C LEU A 187 -1.51 -12.50 25.12
N ALA A 188 -0.84 -11.36 24.98
CA ALA A 188 -0.11 -10.76 26.09
C ALA A 188 -1.07 -10.35 27.22
N ALA A 189 -2.23 -9.76 26.89
CA ALA A 189 -3.27 -9.44 27.88
C ALA A 189 -3.85 -10.69 28.56
N ALA A 190 -3.78 -11.86 27.92
CA ALA A 190 -4.14 -13.15 28.52
C ALA A 190 -3.00 -13.77 29.37
N GLY A 191 -1.87 -13.07 29.54
CA GLY A 191 -0.76 -13.51 30.37
C GLY A 191 0.22 -14.48 29.69
N HIS A 192 0.25 -14.51 28.35
CA HIS A 192 1.23 -15.29 27.61
C HIS A 192 2.51 -14.51 27.33
N HIS A 193 3.67 -15.19 27.32
CA HIS A 193 4.92 -14.57 26.90
C HIS A 193 4.98 -14.49 25.37
N VAL A 194 4.85 -13.26 24.86
CA VAL A 194 4.79 -12.95 23.43
C VAL A 194 6.04 -12.21 22.99
N LEU A 195 6.67 -12.69 21.91
CA LEU A 195 7.72 -11.97 21.17
C LEU A 195 7.20 -11.57 19.78
N VAL A 196 7.31 -10.30 19.44
CA VAL A 196 6.93 -9.76 18.12
C VAL A 196 8.17 -9.38 17.33
N LEU A 197 8.34 -9.96 16.13
CA LEU A 197 9.38 -9.58 15.17
C LEU A 197 8.79 -8.75 14.04
N GLU A 198 9.37 -7.59 13.75
CA GLU A 198 8.94 -6.70 12.67
C GLU A 198 10.11 -6.34 11.77
N LYS A 199 9.97 -6.49 10.45
CA LYS A 199 11.05 -6.21 9.50
C LYS A 199 11.36 -4.72 9.37
N GLY A 200 10.34 -3.87 9.53
CA GLY A 200 10.45 -2.43 9.39
C GLY A 200 10.88 -1.69 10.65
N PRO A 201 11.14 -0.38 10.54
CA PRO A 201 11.52 0.45 11.68
C PRO A 201 10.33 0.78 12.57
N TYR A 202 10.62 1.21 13.80
CA TYR A 202 9.66 1.85 14.68
C TYR A 202 9.83 3.38 14.60
N CYS A 203 8.76 4.06 14.19
CA CYS A 203 8.68 5.53 14.12
C CYS A 203 7.63 6.03 15.12
N HIS A 204 7.92 7.17 15.76
CA HIS A 204 7.01 7.85 16.68
C HIS A 204 7.15 9.36 16.57
N GLY A 205 6.04 10.09 16.68
CA GLY A 205 6.02 11.56 16.74
C GLY A 205 6.81 12.22 15.61
N CYS A 206 7.89 12.91 15.96
CA CYS A 206 8.76 13.64 15.02
C CYS A 206 9.48 12.77 13.99
N ASP A 207 9.54 11.43 14.18
CA ASP A 207 10.04 10.50 13.16
C ASP A 207 9.16 10.52 11.89
N PHE A 208 7.87 10.88 12.02
CA PHE A 208 6.94 11.04 10.89
C PHE A 208 7.07 12.43 10.27
N THR A 209 8.06 12.56 9.41
CA THR A 209 8.49 13.87 8.88
C THR A 209 7.56 14.51 7.86
N GLN A 210 6.51 13.79 7.43
CA GLN A 210 5.57 14.17 6.36
C GLN A 210 6.20 14.43 4.98
N ARG A 211 7.53 14.33 4.84
CA ARG A 211 8.22 14.42 3.55
C ARG A 211 7.97 13.15 2.76
N GLU A 212 7.29 13.30 1.64
CA GLU A 212 6.75 12.20 0.84
C GLU A 212 7.82 11.18 0.42
N ALA A 213 8.95 11.63 -0.15
CA ALA A 213 10.02 10.73 -0.57
C ALA A 213 10.65 9.95 0.60
N ASP A 214 10.89 10.63 1.73
CA ASP A 214 11.49 10.03 2.93
C ASP A 214 10.54 8.99 3.54
N MET A 215 9.28 9.36 3.76
CA MET A 215 8.30 8.54 4.46
C MET A 215 7.82 7.36 3.60
N ILE A 216 7.66 7.52 2.28
CA ILE A 216 7.43 6.38 1.40
C ILE A 216 8.66 5.45 1.39
N GLY A 217 9.86 6.02 1.32
CA GLY A 217 11.10 5.25 1.33
C GLY A 217 11.37 4.47 2.62
N GLN A 218 10.86 4.95 3.76
CA GLN A 218 11.08 4.35 5.08
C GLN A 218 9.95 3.42 5.52
N LEU A 219 8.68 3.77 5.24
CA LEU A 219 7.51 3.11 5.84
C LEU A 219 6.85 2.09 4.93
N TYR A 220 7.22 1.99 3.65
CA TYR A 220 6.61 1.08 2.68
C TYR A 220 7.56 -0.02 2.22
N ASP A 221 7.02 -1.21 1.98
CA ASP A 221 7.76 -2.35 1.46
C ASP A 221 8.38 -2.02 0.10
N ALA A 222 9.57 -2.55 -0.14
CA ALA A 222 10.40 -2.21 -1.29
C ALA A 222 10.51 -0.69 -1.53
N ARG A 223 10.49 0.14 -0.46
CA ARG A 223 10.57 1.60 -0.52
C ARG A 223 9.50 2.24 -1.42
N GLY A 224 8.29 1.67 -1.44
CA GLY A 224 7.16 2.14 -2.25
C GLY A 224 7.15 1.70 -3.71
N THR A 225 8.04 0.79 -4.11
CA THR A 225 8.17 0.33 -5.51
C THR A 225 7.70 -1.11 -5.74
N LEU A 226 6.98 -1.68 -4.77
CA LEU A 226 6.39 -3.01 -4.89
C LEU A 226 5.37 -3.05 -6.04
N GLY A 227 5.28 -4.19 -6.74
CA GLY A 227 4.36 -4.36 -7.86
C GLY A 227 4.41 -5.74 -8.49
N THR A 228 3.60 -5.99 -9.51
CA THR A 228 3.64 -7.25 -10.28
C THR A 228 4.92 -7.39 -11.10
N THR A 229 5.29 -8.62 -11.45
CA THR A 229 6.51 -8.91 -12.24
C THR A 229 6.51 -8.26 -13.62
N ASP A 230 5.34 -8.03 -14.21
CA ASP A 230 5.16 -7.32 -15.48
C ASP A 230 5.04 -5.78 -15.33
N GLY A 231 5.10 -5.25 -14.09
CA GLY A 231 4.93 -3.82 -13.79
C GLY A 231 3.51 -3.29 -13.95
N GLY A 232 2.54 -4.15 -14.30
CA GLY A 232 1.16 -3.76 -14.59
C GLY A 232 0.39 -3.21 -13.39
N VAL A 233 0.72 -3.68 -12.17
CA VAL A 233 0.09 -3.21 -10.93
C VAL A 233 1.14 -2.68 -9.97
N THR A 234 0.94 -1.46 -9.48
CA THR A 234 1.74 -0.86 -8.39
C THR A 234 1.07 -1.16 -7.05
N LEU A 235 1.84 -1.67 -6.08
CA LEU A 235 1.34 -2.12 -4.78
C LEU A 235 1.90 -1.23 -3.67
N LEU A 236 1.02 -0.74 -2.81
CA LEU A 236 1.37 -0.04 -1.58
C LEU A 236 1.15 -0.99 -0.40
N ALA A 237 2.22 -1.27 0.34
CA ALA A 237 2.20 -2.13 1.53
C ALA A 237 3.11 -1.52 2.60
N GLY A 238 2.61 -1.38 3.83
CA GLY A 238 3.40 -0.85 4.96
C GLY A 238 4.47 -1.85 5.42
N SER A 239 5.65 -1.34 5.75
CA SER A 239 6.82 -2.07 6.24
C SER A 239 7.49 -1.27 7.38
N CYS A 240 6.76 -1.16 8.49
CA CYS A 240 7.16 -0.48 9.73
C CYS A 240 6.38 -1.11 10.90
N LEU A 241 6.73 -0.78 12.13
CA LEU A 241 5.95 -1.20 13.31
C LEU A 241 4.50 -0.72 13.17
N GLY A 242 3.54 -1.64 13.29
CA GLY A 242 2.11 -1.42 13.00
C GLY A 242 1.70 -1.67 11.54
N GLY A 243 2.66 -1.88 10.64
CA GLY A 243 2.49 -2.25 9.24
C GLY A 243 1.57 -1.31 8.47
N GLY A 244 0.65 -1.88 7.68
CA GLY A 244 -0.32 -1.10 6.92
C GLY A 244 -1.20 -0.17 7.77
N THR A 245 -1.43 -0.46 9.05
CA THR A 245 -2.26 0.42 9.92
C THR A 245 -1.55 1.73 10.28
N THR A 246 -0.22 1.75 10.19
CA THR A 246 0.59 2.96 10.40
C THR A 246 0.46 3.93 9.23
N VAL A 247 0.28 3.44 8.01
CA VAL A 247 0.31 4.24 6.76
C VAL A 247 -1.01 4.30 5.99
N ASN A 248 -2.07 3.64 6.46
CA ASN A 248 -3.37 3.69 5.79
C ASN A 248 -4.11 5.01 6.04
N TRP A 249 -5.27 5.14 5.41
CA TRP A 249 -6.04 6.39 5.35
C TRP A 249 -7.25 6.39 6.30
N ALA A 250 -7.14 5.63 7.40
CA ALA A 250 -8.10 5.48 8.50
C ALA A 250 -9.49 4.87 8.19
N GLY A 251 -9.85 4.64 6.92
CA GLY A 251 -11.12 4.02 6.54
C GLY A 251 -11.33 2.65 7.19
N SER A 252 -12.43 2.52 7.95
CA SER A 252 -12.72 1.41 8.87
C SER A 252 -14.07 0.77 8.57
N PHE A 253 -14.19 0.11 7.42
CA PHE A 253 -15.43 -0.53 7.00
C PHE A 253 -15.64 -1.87 7.69
N ARG A 254 -16.85 -2.10 8.21
CA ARG A 254 -17.28 -3.47 8.54
C ARG A 254 -17.46 -4.28 7.26
N THR A 255 -17.08 -5.56 7.32
CA THR A 255 -17.34 -6.50 6.21
C THR A 255 -18.85 -6.60 5.98
N PRO A 256 -19.35 -6.43 4.75
CA PRO A 256 -20.78 -6.52 4.49
C PRO A 256 -21.34 -7.93 4.75
N ASP A 257 -22.57 -8.01 5.26
CA ASP A 257 -23.20 -9.30 5.60
C ASP A 257 -23.29 -10.26 4.42
N TYR A 258 -23.58 -9.75 3.21
CA TYR A 258 -23.66 -10.59 2.01
C TYR A 258 -22.30 -11.22 1.65
N VAL A 259 -21.18 -10.56 2.00
CA VAL A 259 -19.82 -11.09 1.82
C VAL A 259 -19.53 -12.15 2.88
N LEU A 260 -19.92 -11.91 4.14
CA LEU A 260 -19.76 -12.90 5.21
C LEU A 260 -20.58 -14.17 4.94
N GLN A 261 -21.80 -14.03 4.44
CA GLN A 261 -22.65 -15.13 4.00
C GLN A 261 -22.05 -15.90 2.82
N GLU A 262 -21.51 -15.18 1.83
CA GLU A 262 -20.80 -15.76 0.70
C GLU A 262 -19.60 -16.59 1.19
N TRP A 263 -18.78 -16.04 2.09
CA TRP A 263 -17.62 -16.74 2.64
C TRP A 263 -18.00 -17.98 3.45
N ALA A 264 -19.03 -17.87 4.30
CA ALA A 264 -19.51 -18.98 5.09
C ALA A 264 -19.94 -20.16 4.21
N ARG A 265 -20.64 -19.88 3.11
CA ARG A 265 -21.15 -20.90 2.18
C ARG A 265 -20.05 -21.45 1.27
N GLU A 266 -19.30 -20.59 0.60
CA GLU A 266 -18.42 -21.01 -0.51
C GLU A 266 -17.08 -21.60 -0.03
N HIS A 267 -16.66 -21.23 1.17
CA HIS A 267 -15.39 -21.67 1.77
C HIS A 267 -15.57 -22.58 2.99
N ASP A 268 -16.79 -23.07 3.23
CA ASP A 268 -17.11 -23.98 4.34
C ASP A 268 -16.63 -23.39 5.69
N ALA A 269 -17.03 -22.15 5.93
CA ALA A 269 -16.52 -21.31 7.01
C ALA A 269 -17.67 -20.66 7.81
N PRO A 270 -18.57 -21.47 8.43
CA PRO A 270 -19.83 -20.98 9.00
C PRO A 270 -19.64 -19.92 10.09
N HIS A 271 -18.49 -19.92 10.78
CA HIS A 271 -18.15 -18.96 11.84
C HIS A 271 -18.28 -17.49 11.40
N PHE A 272 -18.11 -17.14 10.11
CA PHE A 272 -18.30 -15.78 9.61
C PHE A 272 -19.72 -15.22 9.84
N THR A 273 -20.71 -16.10 9.93
CA THR A 273 -22.11 -15.72 10.18
C THR A 273 -22.54 -15.95 11.63
N GLN A 274 -21.64 -16.42 12.49
CA GLN A 274 -21.91 -16.70 13.89
C GLN A 274 -21.64 -15.46 14.77
N ALA A 275 -22.27 -15.46 15.95
CA ALA A 275 -22.08 -14.40 16.95
C ALA A 275 -20.61 -14.23 17.38
N SER A 276 -19.82 -15.30 17.34
CA SER A 276 -18.40 -15.29 17.71
C SER A 276 -17.56 -14.38 16.80
N PHE A 277 -17.84 -14.36 15.49
CA PHE A 277 -17.12 -13.49 14.57
C PHE A 277 -17.63 -12.04 14.63
N GLN A 278 -18.94 -11.83 14.85
CA GLN A 278 -19.48 -10.50 15.10
C GLN A 278 -18.88 -9.87 16.36
N ALA A 279 -18.71 -10.66 17.43
CA ALA A 279 -18.02 -10.21 18.63
C ALA A 279 -16.56 -9.78 18.35
N SER A 280 -15.85 -10.45 17.44
CA SER A 280 -14.52 -10.01 17.02
C SER A 280 -14.54 -8.69 16.24
N LEU A 281 -15.49 -8.51 15.33
CA LEU A 281 -15.68 -7.23 14.63
C LEU A 281 -15.97 -6.11 15.63
N ASP A 282 -16.83 -6.35 16.62
CA ASP A 282 -17.20 -5.37 17.65
C ASP A 282 -16.04 -5.04 18.58
N ALA A 283 -15.28 -6.05 19.02
CA ALA A 283 -14.11 -5.87 19.87
C ALA A 283 -13.08 -4.96 19.21
N VAL A 284 -12.75 -5.23 17.94
CA VAL A 284 -11.80 -4.42 17.18
C VAL A 284 -12.38 -3.03 16.92
N THR A 285 -13.65 -2.91 16.50
CA THR A 285 -14.30 -1.61 16.26
C THR A 285 -14.19 -0.71 17.49
N ARG A 286 -14.41 -1.25 18.69
CA ARG A 286 -14.24 -0.53 19.95
C ARG A 286 -12.79 -0.19 20.24
N ALA A 287 -11.87 -1.16 20.10
CA ALA A 287 -10.45 -0.94 20.38
C ALA A 287 -9.84 0.18 19.52
N LEU A 288 -10.27 0.31 18.26
CA LEU A 288 -9.80 1.35 17.35
C LEU A 288 -10.60 2.66 17.43
N HIS A 289 -11.58 2.76 18.35
CA HIS A 289 -12.43 3.95 18.49
C HIS A 289 -13.06 4.38 17.15
N VAL A 290 -13.57 3.42 16.36
CA VAL A 290 -14.15 3.73 15.05
C VAL A 290 -15.37 4.62 15.22
N ASN A 291 -15.38 5.77 14.52
CA ASN A 291 -16.43 6.78 14.60
C ASN A 291 -16.62 7.49 13.25
N THR A 292 -17.55 8.45 13.20
CA THR A 292 -17.75 9.36 12.04
C THR A 292 -17.60 10.82 12.46
N ASP A 293 -16.84 11.07 13.53
CA ASP A 293 -16.73 12.35 14.22
C ASP A 293 -15.58 13.17 13.63
N TYR A 294 -15.76 13.63 12.39
CA TYR A 294 -14.84 14.55 11.73
C TYR A 294 -15.59 15.78 11.22
N ALA A 295 -15.02 16.95 11.46
CA ALA A 295 -15.73 18.22 11.33
C ALA A 295 -16.00 18.64 9.87
N ARG A 296 -15.13 18.26 8.92
CA ARG A 296 -15.24 18.70 7.52
C ARG A 296 -14.57 17.76 6.52
N HIS A 297 -15.09 17.75 5.30
CA HIS A 297 -14.52 17.10 4.13
C HIS A 297 -13.43 17.99 3.48
N ASN A 298 -12.47 17.38 2.78
CA ASN A 298 -11.64 18.11 1.82
C ASN A 298 -12.36 18.26 0.48
N GLY A 299 -11.82 19.07 -0.43
CA GLY A 299 -12.50 19.41 -1.69
C GLY A 299 -12.88 18.19 -2.54
N GLN A 300 -12.02 17.16 -2.61
CA GLN A 300 -12.32 15.96 -3.39
C GLN A 300 -13.45 15.12 -2.76
N ASN A 301 -13.50 14.99 -1.44
CA ASN A 301 -14.59 14.28 -0.77
C ASN A 301 -15.91 15.04 -0.90
N GLN A 302 -15.86 16.37 -0.81
CA GLN A 302 -17.02 17.23 -1.02
C GLN A 302 -17.53 17.12 -2.47
N ALA A 303 -16.64 17.08 -3.45
CA ALA A 303 -17.03 16.89 -4.84
C ALA A 303 -17.66 15.51 -5.10
N LEU A 304 -17.16 14.45 -4.47
CA LEU A 304 -17.79 13.13 -4.52
C LEU A 304 -19.20 13.16 -3.94
N LEU A 305 -19.39 13.83 -2.80
CA LEU A 305 -20.68 14.01 -2.14
C LEU A 305 -21.66 14.78 -3.03
N ASP A 306 -21.26 15.98 -3.47
CA ASP A 306 -22.12 16.91 -4.22
C ASP A 306 -22.47 16.36 -5.61
N GLY A 307 -21.49 15.79 -6.32
CA GLY A 307 -21.70 15.17 -7.62
C GLY A 307 -22.65 13.99 -7.53
N SER A 308 -22.50 13.14 -6.50
CA SER A 308 -23.40 12.00 -6.29
C SER A 308 -24.82 12.45 -5.96
N ALA A 309 -24.97 13.46 -5.09
CA ALA A 309 -26.27 14.01 -4.72
C ALA A 309 -27.02 14.60 -5.92
N ARG A 310 -26.33 15.35 -6.79
CA ARG A 310 -26.90 15.91 -8.03
C ARG A 310 -27.37 14.85 -9.02
N LEU A 311 -26.76 13.65 -8.99
CA LEU A 311 -27.15 12.50 -9.79
C LEU A 311 -28.19 11.60 -9.10
N GLY A 312 -28.64 11.93 -7.88
CA GLY A 312 -29.54 11.10 -7.10
C GLY A 312 -28.91 9.79 -6.61
N GLN A 313 -27.58 9.73 -6.54
CA GLN A 313 -26.84 8.54 -6.12
C GLN A 313 -26.57 8.55 -4.61
N PRO A 314 -26.77 7.43 -3.91
CA PRO A 314 -26.54 7.36 -2.47
C PRO A 314 -25.05 7.40 -2.12
N THR A 315 -24.72 8.19 -1.10
CA THR A 315 -23.40 8.21 -0.47
C THR A 315 -23.50 7.89 1.02
N ARG A 316 -22.37 7.52 1.62
CA ARG A 316 -22.25 7.33 3.07
C ARG A 316 -20.98 7.99 3.57
N LEU A 317 -21.04 8.41 4.84
CA LEU A 317 -19.84 8.78 5.59
C LEU A 317 -19.00 7.53 5.83
N ILE A 318 -17.70 7.64 5.62
CA ILE A 318 -16.75 6.56 5.90
C ILE A 318 -16.46 6.56 7.40
N PRO A 319 -16.67 5.44 8.11
CA PRO A 319 -16.21 5.31 9.49
C PRO A 319 -14.67 5.32 9.54
N ARG A 320 -14.09 6.06 10.48
CA ARG A 320 -12.64 6.27 10.61
C ARG A 320 -12.17 5.93 12.02
N ASN A 321 -10.91 5.49 12.15
CA ASN A 321 -10.30 5.16 13.44
C ASN A 321 -9.37 6.28 13.94
N GLU A 322 -9.91 7.49 14.08
CA GLU A 322 -9.17 8.65 14.58
C GLU A 322 -9.86 9.19 15.84
N LEU A 323 -9.07 9.47 16.87
CA LEU A 323 -9.55 9.89 18.18
C LEU A 323 -9.05 11.30 18.50
N GLY A 324 -9.93 12.13 19.08
CA GLY A 324 -9.57 13.47 19.55
C GLY A 324 -9.42 14.51 18.44
N LEU A 325 -10.08 14.31 17.29
CA LEU A 325 -10.14 15.33 16.24
C LEU A 325 -11.01 16.51 16.69
N ASP A 326 -10.58 17.72 16.32
CA ASP A 326 -11.36 18.95 16.49
C ASP A 326 -11.52 19.66 15.13
N SER A 327 -12.20 20.80 15.13
CA SER A 327 -12.43 21.61 13.92
C SER A 327 -11.27 22.55 13.56
N SER A 328 -10.11 22.43 14.20
CA SER A 328 -8.96 23.30 13.94
C SER A 328 -8.35 23.06 12.57
N ASP A 329 -7.79 24.11 11.98
CA ASP A 329 -7.06 24.00 10.71
C ASP A 329 -5.82 23.11 10.85
N ARG A 330 -5.18 23.10 12.02
CA ARG A 330 -4.03 22.24 12.30
C ARG A 330 -4.38 20.76 12.14
N HIS A 331 -5.44 20.28 12.81
CA HIS A 331 -5.86 18.90 12.67
C HIS A 331 -6.29 18.58 11.24
N PHE A 332 -7.10 19.44 10.63
CA PHE A 332 -7.53 19.23 9.25
C PHE A 332 -6.35 19.11 8.28
N ARG A 333 -5.36 20.01 8.37
CA ARG A 333 -4.17 19.96 7.51
C ARG A 333 -3.33 18.72 7.79
N GLY A 334 -3.19 18.34 9.06
CA GLY A 334 -2.45 17.15 9.48
C GLY A 334 -3.02 15.83 8.94
N LEU A 335 -4.35 15.70 8.88
CA LEU A 335 -5.03 14.50 8.37
C LEU A 335 -4.65 14.11 6.94
N GLY A 336 -4.29 15.10 6.11
CA GLY A 336 -3.89 14.85 4.73
C GLY A 336 -2.65 13.94 4.62
N PHE A 337 -1.77 14.01 5.62
CA PHE A 337 -0.47 13.34 5.61
C PHE A 337 -0.49 11.94 6.26
N SER A 338 -1.66 11.39 6.65
CA SER A 338 -1.73 10.08 7.33
C SER A 338 -1.09 8.93 6.53
N THR A 339 -1.00 9.08 5.19
CA THR A 339 -0.31 8.11 4.32
C THR A 339 1.20 8.04 4.58
N PHE A 340 1.77 9.01 5.29
CA PHE A 340 3.18 9.11 5.67
C PHE A 340 3.41 8.85 7.16
N GLY A 341 2.43 8.24 7.83
CA GLY A 341 2.40 8.10 9.27
C GLY A 341 1.67 9.25 9.95
N ASP A 342 1.36 9.05 11.22
CA ASP A 342 0.61 10.02 12.02
C ASP A 342 1.50 10.58 13.12
N GLN A 343 1.98 11.80 12.89
CA GLN A 343 2.84 12.51 13.82
C GLN A 343 2.13 12.84 15.15
N TYR A 344 0.80 13.00 15.14
CA TYR A 344 0.04 13.45 16.31
C TYR A 344 -0.56 12.31 17.13
N GLY A 345 -0.50 11.06 16.63
CA GLY A 345 -0.99 9.88 17.32
C GLY A 345 -2.52 9.81 17.46
N VAL A 346 -3.27 10.55 16.64
CA VAL A 346 -4.74 10.54 16.59
C VAL A 346 -5.27 9.24 15.96
N LYS A 347 -4.56 8.66 14.99
CA LYS A 347 -4.95 7.43 14.28
C LYS A 347 -4.73 6.21 15.17
N GLN A 348 -5.83 5.56 15.52
CA GLN A 348 -5.90 4.40 16.40
C GLN A 348 -5.63 3.09 15.63
N GLY A 349 -4.46 2.99 14.99
CA GLY A 349 -3.94 1.74 14.40
C GLY A 349 -3.38 0.79 15.46
N THR A 350 -2.79 -0.34 15.07
CA THR A 350 -2.25 -1.31 16.04
C THR A 350 -1.11 -0.73 16.89
N LEU A 351 -0.36 0.23 16.35
CA LEU A 351 0.70 0.95 17.08
C LEU A 351 0.18 1.63 18.35
N ASN A 352 -0.99 2.27 18.29
CA ASN A 352 -1.57 3.05 19.37
C ASN A 352 -2.58 2.27 20.23
N THR A 353 -2.93 1.05 19.83
CA THR A 353 -3.97 0.22 20.48
C THR A 353 -3.42 -1.11 20.95
N TYR A 354 -3.37 -2.12 20.08
CA TYR A 354 -3.03 -3.49 20.46
C TYR A 354 -1.55 -3.69 20.78
N LEU A 355 -0.61 -3.04 20.09
CA LEU A 355 0.82 -3.13 20.44
C LEU A 355 1.13 -2.41 21.74
N LYS A 356 0.43 -1.29 22.02
CA LYS A 356 0.48 -0.62 23.32
C LYS A 356 -0.04 -1.54 24.43
N THR A 357 -1.13 -2.25 24.18
CA THR A 357 -1.67 -3.27 25.10
C THR A 357 -0.66 -4.40 25.30
N ALA A 358 -0.03 -4.89 24.22
CA ALA A 358 0.96 -5.96 24.29
C ALA A 358 2.15 -5.56 25.16
N ALA A 359 2.74 -4.39 24.90
CA ALA A 359 3.86 -3.86 25.68
C ALA A 359 3.50 -3.63 27.15
N ALA A 360 2.30 -3.11 27.44
CA ALA A 360 1.81 -2.92 28.81
C ALA A 360 1.68 -4.24 29.60
N HIS A 361 1.49 -5.36 28.90
CA HIS A 361 1.45 -6.71 29.48
C HIS A 361 2.77 -7.49 29.30
N GLY A 362 3.87 -6.79 29.00
CA GLY A 362 5.21 -7.37 29.01
C GLY A 362 5.59 -8.14 27.74
N ALA A 363 4.89 -7.94 26.62
CA ALA A 363 5.35 -8.47 25.33
C ALA A 363 6.65 -7.80 24.89
N ASP A 364 7.55 -8.59 24.31
CA ASP A 364 8.80 -8.13 23.75
C ASP A 364 8.61 -7.72 22.28
N LEU A 365 9.07 -6.53 21.90
CA LEU A 365 8.98 -6.02 20.52
C LEU A 365 10.39 -5.86 19.93
N LEU A 366 10.63 -6.43 18.76
CA LEU A 366 11.91 -6.37 18.09
C LEU A 366 11.76 -5.92 16.61
N PRO A 367 11.70 -4.59 16.36
CA PRO A 367 11.69 -4.02 15.01
C PRO A 367 13.04 -4.19 14.30
N ASN A 368 13.09 -3.85 13.00
CA ASN A 368 14.25 -4.04 12.13
C ASN A 368 14.77 -5.50 12.05
N THR A 369 13.87 -6.47 12.19
CA THR A 369 14.18 -7.91 12.22
C THR A 369 13.38 -8.68 11.19
N GLU A 370 14.07 -9.17 10.18
CA GLU A 370 13.48 -9.91 9.06
C GLU A 370 13.57 -11.41 9.31
N VAL A 371 12.41 -12.08 9.41
CA VAL A 371 12.34 -13.54 9.53
C VAL A 371 12.56 -14.19 8.16
N THR A 372 13.56 -15.07 8.09
CA THR A 372 13.92 -15.77 6.86
C THR A 372 13.30 -17.15 6.79
N HIS A 373 13.31 -17.94 7.87
CA HIS A 373 12.79 -19.30 7.86
C HIS A 373 12.09 -19.67 9.17
N LEU A 374 11.08 -20.55 9.08
CA LEU A 374 10.48 -21.21 10.23
C LEU A 374 11.24 -22.50 10.56
N THR A 375 11.48 -22.75 11.85
CA THR A 375 12.06 -24.00 12.33
C THR A 375 10.95 -24.99 12.69
N ARG A 376 11.25 -26.30 12.58
CA ARG A 376 10.24 -27.37 12.74
C ARG A 376 10.82 -28.54 13.52
N GLN A 377 9.98 -29.20 14.31
CA GLN A 377 10.31 -30.43 15.03
C GLN A 377 9.08 -31.34 15.10
N GLY A 378 9.22 -32.60 14.69
CA GLY A 378 8.15 -33.61 14.82
C GLY A 378 6.81 -33.24 14.15
N GLY A 379 6.85 -32.59 12.98
CA GLY A 379 5.65 -32.14 12.26
C GLY A 379 4.91 -30.96 12.92
N ARG A 380 5.58 -30.26 13.84
CA ARG A 380 5.10 -29.05 14.51
C ARG A 380 6.10 -27.92 14.27
N VAL A 381 5.64 -26.68 14.30
CA VAL A 381 6.55 -25.52 14.32
C VAL A 381 7.34 -25.49 15.64
N ALA A 382 8.57 -25.00 15.59
CA ALA A 382 9.45 -24.87 16.76
C ALA A 382 9.96 -23.44 16.99
N GLY A 383 9.72 -22.52 16.05
CA GLY A 383 10.18 -21.14 16.11
C GLY A 383 10.62 -20.61 14.75
N ALA A 384 11.63 -19.73 14.73
CA ALA A 384 12.10 -19.09 13.50
C ALA A 384 13.56 -18.62 13.56
N GLU A 385 14.16 -18.44 12.39
CA GLU A 385 15.43 -17.78 12.18
C GLU A 385 15.21 -16.43 11.50
N ALA A 386 15.95 -15.42 11.96
CA ALA A 386 15.81 -14.05 11.50
C ALA A 386 17.15 -13.30 11.50
N TRP A 387 17.15 -12.16 10.84
CA TRP A 387 18.26 -11.21 10.84
C TRP A 387 17.79 -9.85 11.35
N HIS A 388 18.45 -9.37 12.41
CA HIS A 388 18.25 -8.03 12.94
C HIS A 388 19.28 -7.07 12.33
N THR A 389 18.82 -5.88 11.94
CA THR A 389 19.69 -4.76 11.56
C THR A 389 19.85 -3.82 12.76
N THR A 390 21.07 -3.74 13.29
CA THR A 390 21.42 -2.89 14.44
C THR A 390 21.42 -1.41 14.05
N ALA A 391 21.47 -0.52 15.06
CA ALA A 391 21.46 0.93 14.82
C ALA A 391 22.66 1.44 13.99
N ASP A 392 23.81 0.75 14.06
CA ASP A 392 25.01 1.01 13.24
C ASP A 392 24.98 0.27 11.88
N GLY A 393 23.88 -0.40 11.55
CA GLY A 393 23.66 -1.05 10.25
C GLY A 393 24.25 -2.46 10.12
N ARG A 394 24.86 -3.03 11.17
CA ARG A 394 25.32 -4.42 11.16
C ARG A 394 24.13 -5.40 11.15
N ARG A 395 24.35 -6.58 10.58
CA ARG A 395 23.38 -7.68 10.58
C ARG A 395 23.79 -8.71 11.62
N VAL A 396 22.91 -9.00 12.56
CA VAL A 396 23.11 -10.03 13.60
C VAL A 396 22.00 -11.08 13.53
N ARG A 397 22.33 -12.33 13.87
CA ARG A 397 21.39 -13.44 13.82
C ARG A 397 20.49 -13.43 15.03
N VAL A 398 19.21 -13.67 14.80
CA VAL A 398 18.21 -13.89 15.84
C VAL A 398 17.59 -15.25 15.62
N THR A 399 17.74 -16.14 16.60
CA THR A 399 17.05 -17.43 16.60
C THR A 399 16.00 -17.42 17.70
N VAL A 400 14.79 -17.84 17.38
CA VAL A 400 13.68 -17.88 18.34
C VAL A 400 13.17 -19.31 18.45
N GLN A 401 13.02 -19.80 19.68
CA GLN A 401 12.25 -20.98 20.01
C GLN A 401 10.86 -20.57 20.51
N ALA A 402 9.80 -21.17 19.97
CA ALA A 402 8.43 -20.85 20.34
C ALA A 402 7.53 -22.09 20.33
N GLN A 403 6.53 -22.13 21.23
CA GLN A 403 5.55 -23.22 21.26
C GLN A 403 4.51 -23.05 20.15
N ARG A 404 4.11 -21.81 19.88
CA ARG A 404 3.21 -21.42 18.79
C ARG A 404 3.86 -20.30 17.98
N VAL A 405 3.61 -20.30 16.67
CA VAL A 405 4.07 -19.24 15.76
C VAL A 405 2.89 -18.70 14.97
N VAL A 406 2.75 -17.38 14.94
CA VAL A 406 1.73 -16.68 14.17
C VAL A 406 2.42 -15.85 13.09
N VAL A 407 2.12 -16.14 11.83
CA VAL A 407 2.65 -15.40 10.68
C VAL A 407 1.64 -14.34 10.24
N ALA A 408 2.07 -13.09 10.25
CA ALA A 408 1.29 -11.90 9.94
C ALA A 408 2.06 -10.92 9.03
N GLY A 409 2.81 -11.44 8.06
CA GLY A 409 3.59 -10.66 7.09
C GLY A 409 2.79 -10.03 5.93
N GLY A 410 1.47 -10.22 5.90
CA GLY A 410 0.58 -9.76 4.84
C GLY A 410 0.54 -10.71 3.63
N ALA A 411 -0.39 -10.46 2.71
CA ALA A 411 -0.66 -11.36 1.58
C ALA A 411 0.45 -11.50 0.54
N VAL A 412 1.57 -10.79 0.71
CA VAL A 412 2.78 -10.99 -0.11
C VAL A 412 3.83 -11.76 0.67
N GLN A 413 4.19 -11.33 1.88
CA GLN A 413 5.32 -11.91 2.61
C GLN A 413 4.96 -13.18 3.39
N THR A 414 3.72 -13.32 3.85
CA THR A 414 3.26 -14.56 4.51
C THR A 414 3.40 -15.78 3.60
N PRO A 415 2.80 -15.84 2.40
CA PRO A 415 2.99 -17.00 1.53
C PRO A 415 4.46 -17.19 1.14
N ALA A 416 5.24 -16.11 0.97
CA ALA A 416 6.66 -16.21 0.64
C ALA A 416 7.47 -16.88 1.77
N LEU A 417 7.26 -16.46 3.03
CA LEU A 417 7.89 -17.07 4.19
C LEU A 417 7.49 -18.55 4.33
N LEU A 418 6.21 -18.88 4.15
CA LEU A 418 5.74 -20.26 4.27
C LEU A 418 6.34 -21.17 3.18
N LEU A 419 6.36 -20.71 1.91
CA LEU A 419 6.96 -21.45 0.79
C LEU A 419 8.46 -21.66 0.99
N ARG A 420 9.17 -20.60 1.38
CA ARG A 420 10.61 -20.61 1.67
C ARG A 420 10.96 -21.46 2.89
N SER A 421 10.01 -21.63 3.82
CA SER A 421 10.14 -22.52 4.97
C SER A 421 9.77 -23.96 4.67
N GLY A 422 9.40 -24.31 3.42
CA GLY A 422 9.16 -25.70 3.01
C GLY A 422 7.71 -26.14 2.98
N LEU A 423 6.72 -25.27 3.21
CA LEU A 423 5.29 -25.62 3.02
C LEU A 423 4.99 -25.79 1.52
N ARG A 424 4.03 -26.66 1.18
CA ARG A 424 3.78 -27.11 -0.20
C ARG A 424 2.30 -27.18 -0.58
N HIS A 425 1.41 -26.63 0.25
CA HIS A 425 -0.03 -26.71 0.01
C HIS A 425 -0.36 -26.14 -1.37
N PRO A 426 -1.18 -26.82 -2.21
CA PRO A 426 -1.40 -26.42 -3.61
C PRO A 426 -2.01 -25.02 -3.76
N HIS A 427 -2.77 -24.57 -2.75
CA HIS A 427 -3.36 -23.24 -2.71
C HIS A 427 -2.52 -22.16 -2.00
N LEU A 428 -1.36 -22.51 -1.45
CA LEU A 428 -0.47 -21.53 -0.82
C LEU A 428 0.11 -20.59 -1.89
N GLY A 429 -0.05 -19.29 -1.66
CA GLY A 429 0.33 -18.23 -2.60
C GLY A 429 -0.65 -18.05 -3.76
N GLN A 430 -1.73 -18.81 -3.87
CA GLN A 430 -2.74 -18.64 -4.92
C GLN A 430 -3.81 -17.63 -4.51
N HIS A 431 -4.70 -17.25 -5.44
CA HIS A 431 -5.89 -16.44 -5.16
C HIS A 431 -5.59 -15.04 -4.58
N LEU A 432 -4.48 -14.42 -4.98
CA LEU A 432 -4.15 -13.06 -4.54
C LEU A 432 -5.22 -12.08 -5.00
N HIS A 433 -6.02 -11.54 -4.08
CA HIS A 433 -6.94 -10.46 -4.38
C HIS A 433 -6.29 -9.12 -4.06
N LEU A 434 -6.54 -8.11 -4.90
CA LEU A 434 -5.87 -6.83 -4.84
C LEU A 434 -6.82 -5.64 -4.67
N HIS A 435 -8.13 -5.79 -4.88
CA HIS A 435 -8.99 -4.66 -5.19
C HIS A 435 -8.36 -3.75 -6.27
N PRO A 436 -8.24 -4.21 -7.53
CA PRO A 436 -7.59 -3.43 -8.58
C PRO A 436 -8.25 -2.05 -8.71
N THR A 437 -7.42 -1.03 -8.57
CA THR A 437 -7.85 0.37 -8.46
C THR A 437 -7.35 1.19 -9.63
N VAL A 438 -8.24 2.00 -10.20
CA VAL A 438 -7.91 3.04 -11.19
C VAL A 438 -8.35 4.40 -10.68
N ALA A 439 -7.69 5.46 -11.14
CA ALA A 439 -8.05 6.84 -10.80
C ALA A 439 -8.82 7.50 -11.95
N VAL A 440 -9.86 8.25 -11.61
CA VAL A 440 -10.53 9.23 -12.47
C VAL A 440 -10.32 10.59 -11.80
N THR A 441 -9.86 11.58 -12.55
CA THR A 441 -9.47 12.88 -11.98
C THR A 441 -10.24 14.00 -12.64
N GLY A 442 -10.91 14.84 -11.85
CA GLY A 442 -11.55 16.08 -12.28
C GLY A 442 -10.64 17.29 -12.07
N ILE A 443 -10.69 18.24 -12.99
CA ILE A 443 -10.10 19.58 -12.85
C ILE A 443 -11.24 20.56 -12.63
N TYR A 444 -11.16 21.33 -11.54
CA TYR A 444 -12.22 22.22 -11.08
C TYR A 444 -11.80 23.68 -11.21
N PRO A 445 -12.76 24.60 -11.46
CA PRO A 445 -12.45 26.03 -11.45
C PRO A 445 -12.07 26.53 -10.04
N GLU A 446 -12.67 25.98 -8.99
CA GLU A 446 -12.32 26.23 -7.59
C GLU A 446 -11.10 25.43 -7.12
N LEU A 447 -10.49 25.90 -6.02
CA LEU A 447 -9.44 25.17 -5.31
C LEU A 447 -10.04 23.94 -4.62
N ILE A 448 -9.39 22.79 -4.82
CA ILE A 448 -9.73 21.50 -4.21
C ILE A 448 -8.78 21.17 -3.05
N GLU A 449 -7.50 21.52 -3.20
CA GLU A 449 -6.42 21.28 -2.22
C GLU A 449 -6.46 19.86 -1.61
N PRO A 450 -6.36 18.82 -2.46
CA PRO A 450 -6.69 17.45 -2.07
C PRO A 450 -5.70 16.84 -1.06
N TRP A 451 -4.57 17.51 -0.79
CA TRP A 451 -3.56 17.15 0.19
C TRP A 451 -3.92 17.51 1.64
N TYR A 452 -5.05 18.16 1.87
CA TYR A 452 -5.56 18.42 3.22
C TYR A 452 -6.75 17.55 3.57
N GLY A 453 -7.08 17.50 4.86
CA GLY A 453 -8.26 16.83 5.38
C GLY A 453 -8.18 15.32 5.31
N PRO A 454 -9.25 14.62 5.72
CA PRO A 454 -9.31 13.17 5.65
C PRO A 454 -9.19 12.72 4.18
N SER A 455 -8.23 11.86 3.87
CA SER A 455 -8.06 11.36 2.50
C SER A 455 -9.31 10.62 1.99
N MET A 456 -10.07 9.99 2.90
CA MET A 456 -11.33 9.27 2.65
C MET A 456 -12.36 9.59 3.73
N SER A 457 -13.41 10.32 3.40
CA SER A 457 -14.54 10.62 4.30
C SER A 457 -15.90 10.35 3.67
N VAL A 458 -15.99 10.23 2.35
CA VAL A 458 -17.24 9.91 1.63
C VAL A 458 -17.00 8.71 0.72
N VAL A 459 -17.98 7.80 0.68
CA VAL A 459 -18.01 6.66 -0.26
C VAL A 459 -19.31 6.68 -1.05
N ASN A 460 -19.23 6.33 -2.33
CA ASN A 460 -20.38 6.02 -3.18
C ASN A 460 -20.40 4.51 -3.49
N ASP A 461 -21.52 3.87 -3.15
CA ASP A 461 -21.70 2.42 -3.22
C ASP A 461 -22.59 1.95 -4.38
N SER A 462 -23.01 2.87 -5.25
CA SER A 462 -23.99 2.61 -6.32
C SER A 462 -23.56 1.50 -7.27
N CYS A 463 -22.25 1.28 -7.41
CA CYS A 463 -21.66 0.28 -8.29
C CYS A 463 -21.16 -0.97 -7.57
N THR A 464 -21.47 -1.20 -6.29
CA THR A 464 -20.89 -2.30 -5.50
C THR A 464 -21.47 -3.68 -5.81
N ARG A 465 -22.70 -3.75 -6.34
CA ARG A 465 -23.43 -4.99 -6.65
C ARG A 465 -24.05 -4.93 -8.04
N LEU A 466 -23.22 -5.12 -9.06
CA LEU A 466 -23.64 -5.00 -10.47
C LEU A 466 -24.29 -6.28 -10.96
N GLY A 467 -25.34 -6.14 -11.77
CA GLY A 467 -26.02 -7.26 -12.44
C GLY A 467 -26.61 -8.30 -11.49
N GLY A 468 -27.02 -7.89 -10.27
CA GLY A 468 -27.51 -8.81 -9.24
C GLY A 468 -26.43 -9.66 -8.57
N SER A 469 -25.16 -9.45 -8.91
CA SER A 469 -24.03 -10.15 -8.30
C SER A 469 -23.56 -9.49 -7.01
N ASN A 470 -22.66 -10.16 -6.28
CA ASN A 470 -21.94 -9.58 -5.15
C ASN A 470 -20.68 -8.82 -5.58
N PHE A 471 -20.47 -8.60 -6.88
CA PHE A 471 -19.28 -7.97 -7.45
C PHE A 471 -19.60 -6.62 -8.10
N GLY A 472 -18.60 -5.75 -8.10
CA GLY A 472 -18.77 -4.36 -8.47
C GLY A 472 -17.54 -3.54 -8.06
N ALA A 473 -17.71 -2.24 -7.89
CA ALA A 473 -16.68 -1.35 -7.38
C ALA A 473 -17.27 -0.28 -6.46
N LYS A 474 -16.44 0.15 -5.49
CA LYS A 474 -16.68 1.37 -4.70
C LYS A 474 -16.01 2.56 -5.36
N ILE A 475 -16.59 3.74 -5.14
CA ILE A 475 -15.97 5.01 -5.52
C ILE A 475 -15.63 5.76 -4.24
N GLU A 476 -14.34 6.02 -4.05
CA GLU A 476 -13.74 6.67 -2.88
C GLU A 476 -12.73 7.73 -3.36
N THR A 477 -12.05 8.39 -2.43
CA THR A 477 -11.00 9.38 -2.76
C THR A 477 -9.64 8.93 -2.21
N PRO A 478 -8.51 9.11 -2.93
CA PRO A 478 -7.18 8.71 -2.45
C PRO A 478 -6.47 9.84 -1.70
N PRO A 479 -5.33 9.61 -1.04
CA PRO A 479 -4.39 10.67 -0.71
C PRO A 479 -3.84 11.30 -1.98
N ALA A 480 -3.51 12.59 -1.94
CA ALA A 480 -3.14 13.36 -3.11
C ALA A 480 -2.00 14.33 -2.82
N HIS A 481 -0.80 13.79 -2.60
CA HIS A 481 0.45 14.55 -2.54
C HIS A 481 1.16 14.55 -3.90
N LEU A 482 2.05 15.52 -4.14
CA LEU A 482 2.54 15.83 -5.48
C LEU A 482 3.32 14.69 -6.13
N GLY A 483 4.08 13.90 -5.36
CA GLY A 483 4.76 12.71 -5.87
C GLY A 483 3.80 11.64 -6.36
N LEU A 484 2.87 11.21 -5.50
CA LEU A 484 1.82 10.23 -5.81
C LEU A 484 0.93 10.72 -6.97
N MET A 485 0.60 12.01 -7.00
CA MET A 485 -0.16 12.64 -8.07
C MET A 485 0.62 12.57 -9.40
N ALA A 486 1.90 12.92 -9.41
CA ALA A 486 2.72 12.85 -10.61
C ALA A 486 2.86 11.41 -11.17
N MET A 487 2.89 10.40 -10.29
CA MET A 487 2.90 8.98 -10.70
C MET A 487 1.60 8.53 -11.37
N THR A 488 0.46 9.09 -10.96
CA THR A 488 -0.88 8.67 -11.40
C THR A 488 -1.38 9.46 -12.61
N LEU A 489 -1.02 10.73 -12.72
CA LEU A 489 -1.41 11.57 -13.84
C LEU A 489 -0.81 11.07 -15.18
N PRO A 490 -1.57 11.21 -16.29
CA PRO A 490 -1.08 10.81 -17.60
C PRO A 490 0.07 11.70 -18.05
N TRP A 491 0.97 11.13 -18.85
CA TRP A 491 2.05 11.86 -19.50
C TRP A 491 1.90 11.72 -21.02
N THR A 492 1.61 12.81 -21.70
CA THR A 492 1.55 12.89 -23.17
C THR A 492 2.78 13.60 -23.74
N SER A 493 3.25 14.63 -23.05
CA SER A 493 4.49 15.36 -23.32
C SER A 493 5.00 15.98 -22.03
N GLY A 494 6.25 16.41 -22.02
CA GLY A 494 6.81 17.12 -20.87
C GLY A 494 6.07 18.43 -20.57
N ALA A 495 5.71 19.18 -21.61
CA ALA A 495 4.92 20.40 -21.47
C ALA A 495 3.52 20.15 -20.90
N ALA A 496 2.80 19.15 -21.41
CA ALA A 496 1.47 18.83 -20.92
C ALA A 496 1.48 18.37 -19.45
N HIS A 497 2.49 17.59 -19.05
CA HIS A 497 2.66 17.17 -17.67
C HIS A 497 2.90 18.36 -16.73
N LYS A 498 3.75 19.33 -17.13
CA LYS A 498 3.97 20.57 -16.36
C LYS A 498 2.70 21.40 -16.20
N ARG A 499 1.87 21.52 -17.26
CA ARG A 499 0.56 22.20 -17.16
C ARG A 499 -0.37 21.51 -16.17
N LEU A 500 -0.46 20.18 -16.21
CA LEU A 500 -1.28 19.42 -15.26
C LEU A 500 -0.81 19.63 -13.81
N MET A 501 0.50 19.59 -13.58
CA MET A 501 1.04 19.78 -12.22
C MET A 501 0.86 21.21 -11.69
N LEU A 502 0.84 22.23 -12.54
CA LEU A 502 0.46 23.60 -12.14
C LEU A 502 -1.01 23.70 -11.70
N GLN A 503 -1.86 22.77 -12.13
CA GLN A 503 -3.27 22.71 -11.75
C GLN A 503 -3.51 21.80 -10.54
N ALA A 504 -2.47 21.27 -9.88
CA ALA A 504 -2.63 20.25 -8.83
C ALA A 504 -3.56 20.68 -7.68
N ALA A 505 -3.57 21.97 -7.31
CA ALA A 505 -4.48 22.51 -6.29
C ALA A 505 -5.96 22.46 -6.70
N HIS A 506 -6.24 22.36 -8.00
CA HIS A 506 -7.58 22.28 -8.59
C HIS A 506 -7.97 20.84 -8.98
N LEU A 507 -7.10 19.86 -8.75
CA LEU A 507 -7.38 18.46 -9.07
C LEU A 507 -8.10 17.79 -7.91
N GLY A 508 -9.21 17.11 -8.21
CA GLY A 508 -9.85 16.14 -7.32
C GLY A 508 -9.81 14.77 -7.95
N SER A 509 -9.41 13.73 -7.20
CA SER A 509 -9.34 12.36 -7.73
C SER A 509 -10.33 11.43 -7.04
N PHE A 510 -11.07 10.67 -7.83
CA PHE A 510 -11.82 9.52 -7.37
C PHE A 510 -11.09 8.23 -7.75
N ILE A 511 -11.07 7.27 -6.84
CA ILE A 511 -10.60 5.92 -7.11
C ILE A 511 -11.78 4.98 -7.28
N VAL A 512 -11.69 4.13 -8.31
CA VAL A 512 -12.63 3.03 -8.55
C VAL A 512 -12.01 1.76 -7.99
N LEU A 513 -12.45 1.37 -6.80
CA LEU A 513 -11.96 0.22 -6.06
C LEU A 513 -12.80 -1.01 -6.42
N THR A 514 -12.32 -1.82 -7.36
CA THR A 514 -13.09 -2.97 -7.88
C THR A 514 -12.93 -4.18 -6.98
N ARG A 515 -14.04 -4.82 -6.58
CA ARG A 515 -14.01 -6.14 -5.94
C ARG A 515 -13.66 -7.18 -6.99
N ASP A 516 -12.41 -7.66 -6.96
CA ASP A 516 -11.94 -8.68 -7.88
C ASP A 516 -12.45 -10.07 -7.50
N ARG A 517 -13.00 -10.76 -8.51
CA ARG A 517 -13.42 -12.17 -8.45
C ARG A 517 -12.26 -13.09 -8.78
N ASP A 518 -11.48 -12.74 -9.80
CA ASP A 518 -10.40 -13.58 -10.29
C ASP A 518 -9.09 -13.10 -9.67
N GLY A 519 -8.46 -13.95 -8.86
CA GLY A 519 -7.22 -13.61 -8.15
C GLY A 519 -5.94 -13.78 -8.99
N GLY A 520 -4.85 -13.27 -8.44
CA GLY A 520 -3.48 -13.50 -8.87
C GLY A 520 -2.78 -14.59 -8.05
N ARG A 521 -1.45 -14.50 -7.97
CA ARG A 521 -0.63 -15.39 -7.15
C ARG A 521 0.67 -14.72 -6.70
N VAL A 522 1.24 -15.27 -5.63
CA VAL A 522 2.57 -15.01 -5.11
C VAL A 522 3.37 -16.31 -5.15
N ARG A 523 4.54 -16.26 -5.79
CA ARG A 523 5.54 -17.35 -5.77
C ARG A 523 6.81 -16.83 -5.10
N VAL A 524 7.79 -17.70 -4.92
CA VAL A 524 9.16 -17.30 -4.57
C VAL A 524 10.12 -17.63 -5.69
N ASP A 525 11.14 -16.80 -5.89
CA ASP A 525 12.25 -17.10 -6.80
C ASP A 525 13.31 -18.01 -6.14
N GLY A 526 14.40 -18.29 -6.85
CA GLY A 526 15.50 -19.12 -6.33
C GLY A 526 16.24 -18.52 -5.13
N GLN A 527 16.08 -17.22 -4.86
CA GLN A 527 16.61 -16.53 -3.68
C GLN A 527 15.57 -16.40 -2.56
N GLY A 528 14.37 -16.96 -2.76
CA GLY A 528 13.28 -16.92 -1.80
C GLY A 528 12.54 -15.58 -1.75
N GLN A 529 12.73 -14.70 -2.73
CA GLN A 529 12.06 -13.39 -2.82
C GLN A 529 10.67 -13.52 -3.47
N PRO A 530 9.67 -12.73 -3.04
CA PRO A 530 8.31 -12.84 -3.58
C PRO A 530 8.21 -12.36 -5.03
N LEU A 531 7.57 -13.18 -5.88
CA LEU A 531 7.19 -12.87 -7.25
C LEU A 531 5.67 -12.75 -7.34
N ILE A 532 5.18 -11.55 -7.64
CA ILE A 532 3.75 -11.24 -7.67
C ILE A 532 3.24 -11.26 -9.11
N SER A 533 2.17 -12.01 -9.39
CA SER A 533 1.50 -12.04 -10.68
C SER A 533 0.02 -11.78 -10.50
N TYR A 534 -0.53 -10.82 -11.23
CA TYR A 534 -1.95 -10.50 -11.22
C TYR A 534 -2.38 -10.04 -12.62
N ARG A 535 -3.58 -10.41 -13.04
CA ARG A 535 -4.15 -9.98 -14.32
C ARG A 535 -5.60 -9.58 -14.09
N LEU A 536 -5.93 -8.35 -14.47
CA LEU A 536 -7.32 -7.90 -14.47
C LEU A 536 -8.15 -8.76 -15.44
N SER A 537 -9.11 -9.50 -14.91
CA SER A 537 -9.96 -10.39 -15.71
C SER A 537 -10.94 -9.59 -16.57
N ARG A 538 -11.57 -10.26 -17.54
CA ARG A 538 -12.65 -9.64 -18.32
C ARG A 538 -13.85 -9.29 -17.43
N PHE A 539 -14.14 -10.12 -16.45
CA PHE A 539 -15.25 -9.91 -15.53
C PHE A 539 -15.00 -8.66 -14.66
N ASP A 540 -13.86 -8.62 -13.97
CA ASP A 540 -13.50 -7.50 -13.08
C ASP A 540 -13.35 -6.20 -13.86
N ARG A 541 -12.77 -6.26 -15.08
CA ARG A 541 -12.70 -5.11 -15.97
C ARG A 541 -14.08 -4.55 -16.31
N THR A 542 -15.08 -5.39 -16.53
CA THR A 542 -16.43 -4.93 -16.86
C THR A 542 -17.05 -4.15 -15.69
N SER A 543 -16.88 -4.66 -14.47
CA SER A 543 -17.29 -3.97 -13.24
C SER A 543 -16.54 -2.65 -13.05
N MET A 544 -15.22 -2.67 -13.24
CA MET A 544 -14.37 -1.48 -13.16
C MET A 544 -14.81 -0.39 -14.15
N LEU A 545 -15.04 -0.74 -15.42
CA LEU A 545 -15.42 0.25 -16.44
C LEU A 545 -16.80 0.87 -16.20
N THR A 546 -17.73 0.10 -15.64
CA THR A 546 -19.04 0.62 -15.22
C THR A 546 -18.87 1.71 -14.16
N ALA A 547 -18.01 1.47 -13.16
CA ALA A 547 -17.75 2.45 -12.12
C ALA A 547 -16.84 3.61 -12.56
N VAL A 548 -15.95 3.42 -13.54
CA VAL A 548 -15.19 4.51 -14.17
C VAL A 548 -16.13 5.50 -14.86
N ARG A 549 -17.16 5.02 -15.56
CA ARG A 549 -18.20 5.87 -16.13
C ARG A 549 -18.92 6.66 -15.03
N ALA A 550 -19.39 5.98 -13.99
CA ALA A 550 -20.06 6.64 -12.87
C ALA A 550 -19.17 7.70 -12.20
N ALA A 551 -17.89 7.40 -11.95
CA ALA A 551 -16.95 8.38 -11.37
C ALA A 551 -16.75 9.61 -12.26
N ALA A 552 -16.68 9.44 -13.59
CA ALA A 552 -16.59 10.55 -14.53
C ALA A 552 -17.85 11.43 -14.55
N GLU A 553 -19.03 10.80 -14.47
CA GLU A 553 -20.32 11.50 -14.38
C GLU A 553 -20.46 12.26 -13.06
N ILE A 554 -20.01 11.67 -11.94
CA ILE A 554 -19.98 12.35 -10.63
C ILE A 554 -19.06 13.57 -10.69
N HIS A 555 -17.86 13.46 -11.26
CA HIS A 555 -16.95 14.60 -11.43
C HIS A 555 -17.59 15.72 -12.25
N ALA A 556 -18.23 15.36 -13.37
CA ALA A 556 -18.93 16.32 -14.20
C ALA A 556 -20.05 17.02 -13.41
N ALA A 557 -20.92 16.24 -12.76
CA ALA A 557 -22.01 16.76 -11.95
C ALA A 557 -21.51 17.63 -10.79
N ALA A 558 -20.36 17.34 -10.20
CA ALA A 558 -19.75 18.11 -9.13
C ALA A 558 -19.28 19.50 -9.60
N GLY A 559 -18.95 19.67 -10.89
CA GLY A 559 -18.55 20.95 -11.46
C GLY A 559 -17.16 20.96 -12.11
N ALA A 560 -16.50 19.81 -12.23
CA ALA A 560 -15.25 19.74 -12.97
C ALA A 560 -15.46 20.22 -14.41
N HIS A 561 -14.55 21.02 -14.97
CA HIS A 561 -14.60 21.44 -16.38
C HIS A 561 -13.89 20.43 -17.29
N THR A 562 -13.01 19.60 -16.73
CA THR A 562 -12.29 18.56 -17.46
C THR A 562 -12.17 17.31 -16.60
N VAL A 563 -12.36 16.13 -17.19
CA VAL A 563 -12.16 14.84 -16.51
C VAL A 563 -11.13 13.99 -17.26
N LEU A 564 -10.12 13.54 -16.54
CA LEU A 564 -9.08 12.63 -16.99
C LEU A 564 -9.49 11.19 -16.67
N LEU A 565 -9.40 10.32 -17.68
CA LEU A 565 -9.72 8.91 -17.56
C LEU A 565 -8.44 8.08 -17.33
N PRO A 566 -8.54 6.88 -16.75
CA PRO A 566 -7.36 6.10 -16.33
C PRO A 566 -6.50 5.57 -17.48
N HIS A 567 -6.99 5.63 -18.72
CA HIS A 567 -6.29 5.11 -19.89
C HIS A 567 -5.54 6.24 -20.62
N GLY A 568 -4.20 6.19 -20.59
CA GLY A 568 -3.32 7.28 -21.05
C GLY A 568 -3.33 7.61 -22.56
N THR A 569 -4.17 6.94 -23.35
CA THR A 569 -4.37 7.24 -24.78
C THR A 569 -5.71 7.89 -25.08
N LEU A 570 -6.61 7.99 -24.10
CA LEU A 570 -7.91 8.59 -24.30
C LEU A 570 -7.81 10.12 -24.32
N PRO A 571 -8.66 10.80 -25.11
CA PRO A 571 -8.89 12.23 -24.91
C PRO A 571 -9.51 12.47 -23.52
N THR A 572 -9.31 13.67 -22.99
CA THR A 572 -10.01 14.12 -21.79
C THR A 572 -11.49 14.36 -22.08
N LEU A 573 -12.33 14.21 -21.07
CA LEU A 573 -13.73 14.61 -21.14
C LEU A 573 -13.81 16.12 -20.91
N GLN A 574 -14.57 16.80 -21.76
CA GLN A 574 -14.89 18.21 -21.61
C GLN A 574 -16.26 18.33 -20.98
N VAL A 575 -16.39 19.20 -19.98
CA VAL A 575 -17.63 19.35 -19.21
C VAL A 575 -18.06 20.81 -19.23
N GLN A 576 -19.35 21.03 -19.45
CA GLN A 576 -19.98 22.34 -19.38
C GLN A 576 -21.31 22.21 -18.65
N GLN A 577 -21.55 23.08 -17.67
CA GLN A 577 -22.78 23.08 -16.85
C GLN A 577 -23.13 21.70 -16.29
N GLY A 578 -22.12 20.98 -15.78
CA GLY A 578 -22.30 19.66 -15.19
C GLY A 578 -22.52 18.51 -16.17
N ARG A 579 -22.42 18.75 -17.49
CA ARG A 579 -22.66 17.75 -18.54
C ARG A 579 -21.43 17.51 -19.38
N ILE A 580 -21.13 16.23 -19.63
CA ILE A 580 -20.06 15.78 -20.52
C ILE A 580 -20.43 16.09 -21.96
N GLN A 581 -19.58 16.84 -22.66
CA GLN A 581 -19.80 17.32 -24.02
C GLN A 581 -19.38 16.31 -25.10
N ASN A 582 -18.48 15.39 -24.76
CA ASN A 582 -17.96 14.34 -25.64
C ASN A 582 -18.21 12.93 -25.07
N PRO A 583 -19.47 12.53 -24.81
CA PRO A 583 -19.80 11.28 -24.12
C PRO A 583 -19.35 10.02 -24.88
N ALA A 584 -19.19 10.09 -26.21
CA ALA A 584 -18.69 8.99 -27.04
C ALA A 584 -17.32 8.45 -26.59
N VAL A 585 -16.51 9.26 -25.88
CA VAL A 585 -15.25 8.81 -25.28
C VAL A 585 -15.48 7.71 -24.24
N LEU A 586 -16.55 7.81 -23.44
CA LEU A 586 -16.92 6.80 -22.44
C LEU A 586 -17.45 5.53 -23.11
N ASP A 587 -18.16 5.67 -24.23
CA ASP A 587 -18.73 4.54 -24.98
C ASP A 587 -17.64 3.68 -25.64
N GLY A 588 -16.49 4.29 -25.97
CA GLY A 588 -15.32 3.59 -26.49
C GLY A 588 -14.52 2.80 -25.46
N LEU A 589 -14.73 2.99 -24.14
CA LEU A 589 -13.94 2.36 -23.08
C LEU A 589 -13.81 0.83 -23.21
N PRO A 590 -14.88 0.07 -23.49
CA PRO A 590 -14.78 -1.40 -23.57
C PRO A 590 -13.93 -1.89 -24.75
N GLY A 591 -13.77 -1.08 -25.80
CA GLY A 591 -13.03 -1.42 -27.02
C GLY A 591 -11.52 -1.21 -26.93
N LEU A 592 -11.00 -0.63 -25.83
CA LEU A 592 -9.57 -0.34 -25.68
C LEU A 592 -8.75 -1.58 -25.27
N ASP A 593 -7.44 -1.48 -25.49
CA ASP A 593 -6.45 -2.45 -25.00
C ASP A 593 -6.11 -2.19 -23.52
N TRP A 594 -6.74 -2.96 -22.64
CA TRP A 594 -6.49 -2.95 -21.19
C TRP A 594 -5.40 -3.94 -20.76
N SER A 595 -4.39 -4.18 -21.60
CA SER A 595 -3.22 -4.97 -21.23
C SER A 595 -2.30 -4.24 -20.24
N PRO A 596 -1.43 -4.97 -19.52
CA PRO A 596 -0.50 -4.35 -18.57
C PRO A 596 0.30 -3.19 -19.18
N ASN A 597 0.52 -2.16 -18.36
CA ASN A 597 1.25 -0.93 -18.66
C ASN A 597 0.58 0.02 -19.70
N ARG A 598 -0.67 -0.25 -20.13
CA ARG A 598 -1.48 0.68 -20.94
C ARG A 598 -2.18 1.76 -20.12
N PHE A 599 -2.49 1.44 -18.88
CA PHE A 599 -3.18 2.27 -17.91
C PHE A 599 -2.53 2.07 -16.53
N GLY A 600 -2.79 2.98 -15.60
CA GLY A 600 -2.35 2.83 -14.21
C GLY A 600 -3.30 1.92 -13.45
N LEU A 601 -2.81 0.79 -12.93
CA LEU A 601 -3.53 -0.05 -11.99
C LEU A 601 -2.77 -0.10 -10.66
N TYR A 602 -3.49 0.08 -9.56
CA TYR A 602 -2.93 0.24 -8.23
C TYR A 602 -3.65 -0.66 -7.23
N SER A 603 -3.01 -0.92 -6.09
CA SER A 603 -3.65 -1.58 -4.96
C SER A 603 -2.93 -1.27 -3.64
N ALA A 604 -3.72 -0.99 -2.62
CA ALA A 604 -3.28 -0.95 -1.22
C ALA A 604 -3.86 -2.12 -0.40
N HIS A 605 -4.59 -3.04 -1.04
CA HIS A 605 -5.40 -4.08 -0.39
C HIS A 605 -4.99 -5.47 -0.88
N GLN A 606 -3.98 -6.09 -0.27
CA GLN A 606 -3.53 -7.43 -0.66
C GLN A 606 -4.13 -8.50 0.25
N MET A 607 -4.80 -9.51 -0.34
CA MET A 607 -5.60 -10.50 0.39
C MET A 607 -5.46 -11.94 -0.15
N SER A 608 -5.88 -12.91 0.67
CA SER A 608 -6.27 -14.30 0.29
C SER A 608 -5.20 -15.32 -0.09
N THR A 609 -3.91 -14.98 -0.06
CA THR A 609 -2.84 -15.89 -0.49
C THR A 609 -2.57 -17.09 0.42
N CYS A 610 -3.15 -17.11 1.61
CA CYS A 610 -3.15 -18.23 2.55
C CYS A 610 -4.57 -18.47 3.10
N ARG A 611 -5.57 -18.37 2.23
CA ARG A 611 -7.00 -18.33 2.57
C ARG A 611 -7.44 -19.40 3.56
N MET A 612 -8.26 -19.02 4.54
CA MET A 612 -8.87 -19.97 5.47
C MET A 612 -10.14 -20.60 4.91
N GLY A 613 -10.46 -21.81 5.36
CA GLY A 613 -11.71 -22.50 5.06
C GLY A 613 -11.77 -23.93 5.62
N GLY A 614 -12.96 -24.53 5.62
CA GLY A 614 -13.22 -25.82 6.25
C GLY A 614 -12.61 -27.02 5.52
N ARG A 615 -12.37 -26.90 4.21
CA ARG A 615 -11.84 -27.99 3.39
C ARG A 615 -10.31 -27.95 3.29
N ARG A 616 -9.62 -28.85 4.01
CA ARG A 616 -8.16 -29.01 4.01
C ARG A 616 -7.53 -29.06 2.62
N GLN A 617 -8.19 -29.65 1.63
CA GLN A 617 -7.65 -29.77 0.27
C GLN A 617 -7.63 -28.44 -0.50
N ASP A 618 -8.51 -27.50 -0.15
CA ASP A 618 -8.72 -26.24 -0.89
C ASP A 618 -8.13 -25.01 -0.17
N HIS A 619 -7.78 -25.16 1.11
CA HIS A 619 -7.42 -24.07 2.02
C HIS A 619 -6.15 -24.41 2.79
N PRO A 620 -5.09 -23.58 2.71
CA PRO A 620 -3.86 -23.80 3.49
C PRO A 620 -4.08 -23.73 5.02
N THR A 621 -5.10 -23.00 5.45
CA THR A 621 -5.41 -22.75 6.87
C THR A 621 -6.85 -23.14 7.18
N SER A 622 -7.06 -23.65 8.39
CA SER A 622 -8.38 -23.96 8.93
C SER A 622 -9.11 -22.69 9.37
N PRO A 623 -10.42 -22.77 9.68
CA PRO A 623 -11.18 -21.63 10.21
C PRO A 623 -10.60 -21.00 11.50
N SER A 624 -9.78 -21.73 12.28
CA SER A 624 -9.10 -21.17 13.45
C SER A 624 -7.90 -20.29 13.08
N GLY A 625 -7.42 -20.37 11.83
CA GLY A 625 -6.18 -19.77 11.35
C GLY A 625 -4.97 -20.71 11.42
N GLU A 626 -5.08 -21.90 12.03
CA GLU A 626 -4.00 -22.88 12.04
C GLU A 626 -3.77 -23.48 10.65
N THR A 627 -2.52 -23.65 10.24
CA THR A 627 -2.20 -24.32 8.97
C THR A 627 -2.50 -25.81 9.06
N TYR A 628 -3.04 -26.40 7.98
CA TYR A 628 -3.26 -27.85 7.95
C TYR A 628 -1.96 -28.66 7.81
N GLU A 629 -0.91 -28.08 7.23
CA GLU A 629 0.36 -28.76 6.97
C GLU A 629 1.30 -28.84 8.18
N LEU A 630 1.25 -27.84 9.07
CA LEU A 630 2.17 -27.75 10.19
C LEU A 630 1.44 -27.34 11.47
N ARG A 631 1.44 -28.23 12.46
CA ARG A 631 0.78 -27.96 13.75
C ARG A 631 1.45 -26.80 14.49
N GLY A 632 0.67 -26.04 15.24
CA GLY A 632 1.12 -24.90 16.05
C GLY A 632 1.51 -23.66 15.24
N LEU A 633 1.37 -23.70 13.90
CA LEU A 633 1.62 -22.59 13.00
C LEU A 633 0.29 -21.97 12.57
N TYR A 634 0.14 -20.67 12.78
CA TYR A 634 -1.08 -19.91 12.51
C TYR A 634 -0.81 -18.77 11.53
N VAL A 635 -1.84 -18.38 10.80
CA VAL A 635 -1.84 -17.19 9.93
C VAL A 635 -2.92 -16.24 10.39
N ALA A 636 -2.54 -14.99 10.65
CA ALA A 636 -3.45 -13.95 11.15
C ALA A 636 -3.16 -12.61 10.47
N ASP A 637 -3.45 -12.51 9.17
CA ASP A 637 -3.34 -11.27 8.39
C ASP A 637 -4.26 -11.31 7.14
N GLY A 638 -4.09 -10.36 6.21
CA GLY A 638 -4.86 -10.29 4.97
C GLY A 638 -4.75 -11.52 4.07
N SER A 639 -3.66 -12.30 4.15
CA SER A 639 -3.51 -13.56 3.41
C SER A 639 -4.58 -14.59 3.80
N ALA A 640 -5.12 -14.51 5.02
CA ALA A 640 -6.09 -15.47 5.54
C ALA A 640 -7.51 -15.27 4.97
N PHE A 641 -7.78 -14.19 4.24
CA PHE A 641 -9.11 -13.91 3.69
C PHE A 641 -9.59 -15.06 2.78
N PRO A 642 -10.83 -15.56 2.95
CA PRO A 642 -11.38 -16.56 2.05
C PRO A 642 -11.44 -16.08 0.58
N ALA A 643 -11.90 -14.84 0.38
CA ALA A 643 -11.93 -14.13 -0.90
C ALA A 643 -11.90 -12.60 -0.67
N CYS A 644 -12.00 -11.81 -1.74
CA CYS A 644 -12.02 -10.35 -1.68
C CYS A 644 -13.22 -9.77 -0.89
N SER A 645 -12.98 -8.81 0.01
CA SER A 645 -14.01 -8.24 0.91
C SER A 645 -14.94 -7.22 0.26
N GLY A 646 -14.54 -6.61 -0.87
CA GLY A 646 -15.29 -5.51 -1.50
C GLY A 646 -15.28 -4.20 -0.72
N VAL A 647 -14.56 -4.14 0.41
CA VAL A 647 -14.39 -2.97 1.30
C VAL A 647 -12.96 -2.91 1.81
N ASN A 648 -12.49 -1.76 2.28
CA ASN A 648 -11.10 -1.61 2.76
C ASN A 648 -10.84 -2.60 3.91
N PRO A 649 -9.78 -3.42 3.83
CA PRO A 649 -9.74 -4.70 4.54
C PRO A 649 -9.27 -4.60 6.00
N MET A 650 -8.86 -3.42 6.50
CA MET A 650 -8.23 -3.31 7.82
C MET A 650 -9.07 -3.95 8.93
N LEU A 651 -10.33 -3.53 9.07
CA LEU A 651 -11.19 -4.00 10.16
C LEU A 651 -11.46 -5.51 10.05
N THR A 652 -11.63 -6.02 8.83
CA THR A 652 -11.79 -7.44 8.55
C THR A 652 -10.54 -8.25 8.89
N ILE A 653 -9.34 -7.76 8.53
CA ILE A 653 -8.04 -8.39 8.91
C ILE A 653 -7.95 -8.49 10.43
N MET A 654 -8.25 -7.40 11.11
CA MET A 654 -8.15 -7.32 12.56
C MET A 654 -9.17 -8.21 13.25
N ALA A 655 -10.40 -8.30 12.74
CA ALA A 655 -11.43 -9.19 13.28
C ALA A 655 -11.10 -10.67 13.06
N LEU A 656 -10.55 -11.04 11.89
CA LEU A 656 -10.00 -12.37 11.64
C LEU A 656 -8.90 -12.72 12.64
N ALA A 657 -7.94 -11.81 12.82
CA ALA A 657 -6.83 -11.99 13.75
C ALA A 657 -7.30 -12.09 15.21
N HIS A 658 -8.28 -11.27 15.62
CA HIS A 658 -8.91 -11.37 16.93
C HIS A 658 -9.60 -12.73 17.12
N HIS A 659 -10.32 -13.22 16.11
CA HIS A 659 -10.97 -14.52 16.14
C HIS A 659 -9.95 -15.67 16.31
N THR A 660 -8.86 -15.64 15.53
CA THR A 660 -7.72 -16.56 15.68
C THR A 660 -7.07 -16.46 17.05
N ALA A 661 -6.91 -15.25 17.60
CA ALA A 661 -6.36 -15.06 18.94
C ALA A 661 -7.24 -15.71 20.02
N GLN A 662 -8.58 -15.66 19.90
CA GLN A 662 -9.47 -16.35 20.85
C GLN A 662 -9.30 -17.87 20.78
N HIS A 663 -9.07 -18.43 19.59
CA HIS A 663 -8.79 -19.87 19.44
C HIS A 663 -7.43 -20.24 20.06
N LEU A 664 -6.41 -19.41 19.83
CA LEU A 664 -5.09 -19.59 20.44
C LEU A 664 -5.13 -19.57 21.98
N LYS A 665 -5.93 -18.68 22.59
CA LYS A 665 -6.13 -18.66 24.05
C LYS A 665 -6.67 -19.98 24.57
N ALA A 666 -7.66 -20.56 23.88
CA ALA A 666 -8.24 -21.84 24.25
C ALA A 666 -7.25 -23.01 24.06
N ASP A 667 -6.52 -23.02 22.95
CA ASP A 667 -5.48 -24.02 22.64
C ASP A 667 -4.35 -24.02 23.67
N LEU A 668 -3.81 -22.84 24.02
CA LEU A 668 -2.76 -22.70 25.02
C LEU A 668 -3.23 -23.08 26.44
N ALA A 669 -4.49 -22.80 26.79
CA ALA A 669 -5.06 -23.22 28.06
C ALA A 669 -5.20 -24.75 28.16
N ALA A 670 -5.59 -25.42 27.07
CA ALA A 670 -5.68 -26.88 27.01
C ALA A 670 -4.29 -27.53 27.19
N ASP A 671 -3.26 -27.02 26.51
CA ASP A 671 -1.89 -27.50 26.67
C ASP A 671 -1.38 -27.35 28.11
N ARG A 672 -1.64 -26.22 28.78
CA ARG A 672 -1.27 -26.02 30.20
C ARG A 672 -1.97 -27.01 31.14
N SER A 673 -3.21 -27.38 30.87
CA SER A 673 -3.95 -28.37 31.67
C SER A 673 -3.43 -29.81 31.52
N SER A 674 -2.76 -30.11 30.40
CA SER A 674 -2.11 -31.39 30.15
C SER A 674 -0.69 -31.51 30.77
N TYR A 675 -0.15 -30.40 31.27
CA TYR A 675 1.20 -30.32 31.84
C TYR A 675 1.18 -30.63 33.34
N ARG A 676 1.73 -31.80 33.75
CA ARG A 676 2.10 -32.05 35.15
C ARG A 676 3.49 -31.47 35.38
N PRO A 677 3.68 -30.49 36.28
CA PRO A 677 4.99 -29.87 36.46
C PRO A 677 5.97 -30.89 37.03
N ALA A 678 7.05 -31.18 36.31
CA ALA A 678 8.26 -31.73 36.90
C ALA A 678 8.92 -30.63 37.74
N GLN A 679 9.31 -30.96 38.98
CA GLN A 679 9.94 -30.04 39.93
C GLN A 679 11.15 -29.33 39.30
N LEU A 680 11.06 -28.01 39.15
CA LEU A 680 12.17 -27.15 38.73
C LEU A 680 12.92 -26.64 39.97
N VAL A 681 14.21 -26.97 40.03
CA VAL A 681 15.19 -26.46 40.99
C VAL A 681 15.44 -24.98 40.71
N GLN A 682 15.41 -24.15 41.77
CA GLN A 682 15.62 -22.71 41.72
C GLN A 682 17.10 -22.33 41.48
N GLY A 683 17.30 -21.26 40.69
CA GLY A 683 18.55 -20.52 40.48
C GLY A 683 18.54 -19.98 39.04
N VAL A 684 18.75 -18.72 38.71
CA VAL A 684 19.42 -17.58 39.34
C VAL A 684 18.75 -16.30 38.80
N SER A 685 18.67 -15.24 39.60
CA SER A 685 18.18 -13.93 39.20
C SER A 685 19.20 -13.19 38.32
N GLU A 686 18.76 -12.57 37.23
CA GLU A 686 19.52 -11.48 36.61
C GLU A 686 18.68 -10.22 36.42
N VAL A 687 19.37 -9.11 36.62
CA VAL A 687 18.92 -7.74 36.82
C VAL A 687 18.51 -7.11 35.50
N ARG A 688 17.31 -6.49 35.45
CA ARG A 688 16.89 -5.59 34.37
C ARG A 688 17.43 -4.18 34.64
N GLN A 689 18.03 -3.55 33.63
CA GLN A 689 18.21 -2.08 33.54
C GLN A 689 17.21 -1.51 32.55
#